data_AF-A0A327QX77-F1
#
_entry.id   AF-A0A327QX77-F1
#
_cell.length_a   1.000
_cell.length_b   1.000
_cell.length_c   1.000
_cell.angle_alpha   90.00
_cell.angle_beta   90.00
_cell.angle_gamma   90.00
#
_symmetry.space_group_name_H-M   'P 1'
#
loop_
_entity.id
_entity.type
_entity.pdbx_description
1 polymer ?
#
loop_
_entity_poly.entity_id
_entity_poly.type
_entity_poly.pdbx_seq_one_letter_code
_entity_poly.pdbx_strand_id
1 'polypeptide(L)'
;MRLKTLEIKGFKSFADKTVLHFDEGVTGVIGPNGCGKSNIIDSIRWVIGEHKISNLRSENQAGLVFNGSRTRSASGMAEVSLTFENTKNVLPTEFTTVTVTRKFYKNGDSEYRLNDVVCRLKDIHNLFMDTGVSTDSYAIIELGMVDDIIKDKENSRRRMLEQAAGISIYKTRKKEAKAKLDATEGDLNRIEDLLFEINNNLKTLESQAKKAERYYEIKKEYKDLSIELAKAALEGFNLDFKDLTDQQQLETDKKLLLEAEIAKDEAAVENDKLHFVAKERELQVLQKSFNELVATIRTKENDKNLATQQLTYLRERERNLSDFLNNAEGQLSGLTESIAFTESQSIEEQEVFESMQDELETLKEMVEDKKEGFNQKKQVLENLRRDQQQWQRQQFEAEKKVAVADTSVQNLVRSIQQVQEEKTSRQEQIQQLEGEKEILQETIETRKEELAEMIRFQEETKGKILATQSDIEQLRDTLVDENRKLDSKKNEFDLLKSLVDSLEGYPESIKFLKKNTDWNNKAPILSDVFFCKEEYRTCVENFLEPYLNYYVVNNTEEAIQAIHLLDLNKKGKANFFILDQFNHQSGSLFTPPGTTPALSVVELDEKYKGLGNYLLGKVFIADDIASLDFTQFPDKDVLVLEKTGKMHRGKYSISGGSVGLFEGKKLGRAKNLEKLEAEIKSLDAIVAQLREQIQQKHNEVLGYNGQLNENNINQARERVNQLNNQLFGLQNRIENFHHLIESADKRLAEMQTSLDTNQTSIADVRDELETLNDRVNELFDAIVNAERLASEAEQQFNQSNIQFNNQNLQHTRQQSKVQGLKQELEFKRKQLTDLHTQVESNKLQLTDTVANIAAAEDKLGSADDGLLELFRKKEEEEKALNEKDQEYYNFRNHLQELETNLRGKIRSREQVEQQLNVVKDKVNELKLHLASMKERLSVEFKVNLDEIIDEARTSTLPADELQGSAERMKKRLENMGEINPTAIEAFTEMKKRYEFILEQKTDLVNAKDSLMATIQEVETTANQKFLDTFNQVKENFIRVFKALFTEEDQCDMILSDPANLADTGIEIIAKPKGKRPAAITQLSGGEKTLTATALLFAIYLIKPAPFCILDEVDAPLDDANVGKFTNMIRKFSDNSQFIIVTHNKQTMAAVDVIYGVTMQEPGVSKLVPVDFRSLN
;
A
#
# COMPACT_ATOMS: atom_id res chain seq x y z
N MET A 1 19.74 22.46 20.93
CA MET A 1 19.10 23.01 19.73
C MET A 1 18.64 24.42 20.04
N ARG A 2 18.89 25.39 19.17
CA ARG A 2 18.47 26.80 19.30
C ARG A 2 18.07 27.36 17.94
N LEU A 3 17.13 28.30 17.90
CA LEU A 3 16.80 29.02 16.67
C LEU A 3 17.79 30.19 16.51
N LYS A 4 18.54 30.22 15.42
CA LYS A 4 19.62 31.20 15.20
C LYS A 4 19.15 32.35 14.31
N THR A 5 18.58 32.03 13.16
CA THR A 5 18.10 33.04 12.21
C THR A 5 16.80 32.62 11.53
N LEU A 6 15.99 33.64 11.20
CA LEU A 6 14.86 33.55 10.28
C LEU A 6 15.11 34.52 9.13
N GLU A 7 15.19 34.01 7.91
CA GLU A 7 15.26 34.81 6.69
C GLU A 7 13.91 34.75 5.97
N ILE A 8 13.36 35.91 5.64
CA ILE A 8 12.07 36.06 4.95
C ILE A 8 12.29 36.88 3.69
N LYS A 9 11.79 36.42 2.54
CA LYS A 9 11.85 37.15 1.27
C LYS A 9 10.60 36.91 0.44
N GLY A 10 9.93 37.98 0.03
CA GLY A 10 8.74 37.91 -0.82
C GLY A 10 7.52 37.24 -0.17
N PHE A 11 7.49 37.14 1.17
CA PHE A 11 6.42 36.49 1.92
C PHE A 11 5.45 37.54 2.50
N LYS A 12 4.17 37.47 2.12
CA LYS A 12 3.10 38.38 2.52
C LYS A 12 3.47 39.86 2.39
N SER A 13 3.81 40.55 3.49
CA SER A 13 4.17 41.98 3.51
C SER A 13 5.68 42.25 3.46
N PHE A 14 6.52 41.20 3.49
CA PHE A 14 7.98 41.31 3.43
C PHE A 14 8.47 41.19 1.98
N ALA A 15 8.52 42.32 1.27
CA ALA A 15 8.97 42.36 -0.13
C ALA A 15 10.48 42.11 -0.27
N ASP A 16 11.28 42.71 0.61
CA ASP A 16 12.75 42.61 0.62
C ASP A 16 13.26 41.49 1.53
N LYS A 17 14.48 41.00 1.26
CA LYS A 17 15.14 40.02 2.14
C LYS A 17 15.31 40.64 3.53
N THR A 18 14.62 40.05 4.50
CA THR A 18 14.60 40.50 5.89
C THR A 18 15.13 39.37 6.75
N VAL A 19 16.10 39.67 7.61
CA VAL A 19 16.75 38.67 8.48
C VAL A 19 16.50 39.05 9.93
N LEU A 20 16.00 38.09 10.72
CA LEU A 20 15.90 38.18 12.17
C LEU A 20 16.98 37.29 12.79
N HIS A 21 17.70 37.83 13.75
CA HIS A 21 18.66 37.10 14.58
C HIS A 21 18.05 36.86 15.95
N PHE A 22 18.01 35.61 16.40
CA PHE A 22 17.49 35.28 17.72
C PHE A 22 18.67 34.95 18.64
N ASP A 23 18.86 35.77 19.66
CA ASP A 23 19.94 35.64 20.64
C ASP A 23 19.47 34.84 21.88
N GLU A 24 20.38 34.58 22.82
CA GLU A 24 20.06 33.98 24.12
C GLU A 24 19.13 34.90 24.93
N GLY A 25 18.02 34.35 25.45
CA GLY A 25 17.06 35.06 26.30
C GLY A 25 15.66 35.22 25.69
N VAL A 26 15.02 36.35 26.01
CA VAL A 26 13.66 36.70 25.59
C VAL A 26 13.70 37.77 24.50
N THR A 27 13.26 37.42 23.29
CA THR A 27 13.15 38.34 22.14
C THR A 27 11.71 38.84 22.00
N GLY A 28 11.49 40.15 22.02
CA GLY A 28 10.20 40.77 21.74
C GLY A 28 10.07 41.22 20.29
N VAL A 29 8.91 41.01 19.67
CA VAL A 29 8.56 41.56 18.34
C VAL A 29 7.36 42.48 18.52
N ILE A 30 7.55 43.77 18.23
CA ILE A 30 6.57 44.82 18.51
C ILE A 30 6.27 45.66 17.27
N GLY A 31 5.18 46.42 17.29
CA GLY A 31 4.85 47.35 16.22
C GLY A 31 3.38 47.76 16.24
N PRO A 32 2.96 48.76 15.44
CA PRO A 32 1.57 49.18 15.34
C PRO A 32 0.65 48.05 14.83
N ASN A 33 -0.66 48.16 15.03
CA ASN A 33 -1.59 47.17 14.48
C ASN A 33 -1.59 47.23 12.95
N GLY A 34 -1.58 46.06 12.31
CA GLY A 34 -1.55 45.93 10.85
C GLY A 34 -0.17 46.09 10.19
N CYS A 35 0.93 46.27 10.92
CA CYS A 35 2.27 46.45 10.33
C CYS A 35 2.97 45.16 9.89
N GLY A 36 2.33 43.99 10.02
CA GLY A 36 2.86 42.69 9.57
C GLY A 36 3.56 41.85 10.65
N LYS A 37 3.33 42.12 11.95
CA LYS A 37 3.92 41.34 13.07
C LYS A 37 3.61 39.84 12.98
N SER A 38 2.33 39.49 12.83
CA SER A 38 1.89 38.09 12.76
C SER A 38 2.40 37.35 11.52
N ASN A 39 2.80 38.06 10.47
CA ASN A 39 3.39 37.45 9.28
C ASN A 39 4.74 36.79 9.58
N ILE A 40 5.45 37.21 10.65
CA ILE A 40 6.70 36.58 11.10
C ILE A 40 6.40 35.18 11.65
N ILE A 41 5.37 35.03 12.48
CA ILE A 41 4.95 33.74 13.03
C ILE A 41 4.40 32.84 11.92
N ASP A 42 3.58 33.39 11.03
CA ASP A 42 3.06 32.67 9.86
C ASP A 42 4.21 32.12 9.00
N SER A 43 5.29 32.90 8.82
CA SER A 43 6.46 32.46 8.05
C SER A 43 7.16 31.27 8.70
N ILE A 44 7.27 31.26 10.04
CA ILE A 44 7.86 30.15 10.79
C ILE A 44 7.00 28.89 10.69
N ARG A 45 5.68 29.02 10.90
CA ARG A 45 4.73 27.91 10.76
C ARG A 45 4.73 27.31 9.36
N TRP A 46 4.79 28.18 8.36
CA TRP A 46 4.83 27.78 6.96
C TRP A 46 6.07 26.93 6.66
N VAL A 47 7.26 27.31 7.16
CA VAL A 47 8.49 26.53 6.97
C VAL A 47 8.50 25.22 7.76
N ILE A 48 7.93 25.19 8.97
CA ILE A 48 7.90 23.98 9.82
C ILE A 48 6.96 22.90 9.26
N GLY A 49 6.00 23.26 8.40
CA GLY A 49 5.18 22.27 7.70
C GLY A 49 3.69 22.57 7.64
N GLU A 50 3.21 23.76 8.03
CA GLU A 50 1.76 24.01 8.09
C GLU A 50 1.13 23.95 6.69
N HIS A 51 0.07 23.15 6.58
CA HIS A 51 -0.65 22.85 5.34
C HIS A 51 -2.00 23.55 5.27
N LYS A 52 -2.65 23.80 6.41
CA LYS A 52 -3.93 24.51 6.45
C LYS A 52 -3.69 26.00 6.20
N ILE A 53 -4.02 26.45 4.99
CA ILE A 53 -3.83 27.84 4.55
C ILE A 53 -4.62 28.82 5.45
N SER A 54 -5.78 28.40 5.96
CA SER A 54 -6.57 29.15 6.94
C SER A 54 -5.79 29.46 8.22
N ASN A 55 -4.96 28.53 8.70
CA ASN A 55 -4.14 28.70 9.90
C ASN A 55 -3.00 29.72 9.68
N LEU A 56 -2.59 29.90 8.42
CA LEU A 56 -1.63 30.93 8.00
C LEU A 56 -2.32 32.25 7.65
N ARG A 57 -3.57 32.46 8.08
CA ARG A 57 -4.34 33.71 7.87
C ARG A 57 -4.34 34.16 6.41
N SER A 58 -4.53 33.22 5.48
CA SER A 58 -4.61 33.44 4.03
C SER A 58 -5.75 32.60 3.42
N GLU A 59 -6.33 33.05 2.32
CA GLU A 59 -7.40 32.30 1.61
C GLU A 59 -6.83 31.28 0.62
N ASN A 60 -5.67 31.56 0.02
CA ASN A 60 -4.99 30.68 -0.94
C ASN A 60 -3.46 30.73 -0.79
N GLN A 61 -2.75 29.77 -1.41
CA GLN A 61 -1.28 29.72 -1.36
C GLN A 61 -0.63 30.90 -2.11
N ALA A 62 -1.26 31.39 -3.18
CA ALA A 62 -0.80 32.57 -3.91
C ALA A 62 -0.77 33.83 -3.03
N GLY A 63 -1.66 33.94 -2.04
CA GLY A 63 -1.70 35.01 -1.05
C GLY A 63 -0.54 35.03 -0.06
N LEU A 64 0.30 33.98 -0.04
CA LEU A 64 1.55 33.96 0.72
C LEU A 64 2.68 34.70 0.00
N VAL A 65 2.59 34.90 -1.31
CA VAL A 65 3.56 35.67 -2.10
C VAL A 65 3.20 37.16 -2.02
N PHE A 66 4.20 38.03 -1.87
CA PHE A 66 4.00 39.48 -1.87
C PHE A 66 3.34 39.93 -3.19
N ASN A 67 2.09 40.38 -3.10
CA ASN A 67 1.24 40.70 -4.25
C ASN A 67 1.48 42.10 -4.85
N GLY A 68 2.46 42.86 -4.35
CA GLY A 68 2.77 44.22 -4.79
C GLY A 68 2.12 45.30 -3.93
N SER A 69 2.61 46.53 -4.06
CA SER A 69 2.05 47.74 -3.44
C SER A 69 1.91 48.84 -4.50
N ARG A 70 1.40 50.04 -4.13
CA ARG A 70 1.35 51.18 -5.07
C ARG A 70 2.73 51.61 -5.58
N THR A 71 3.79 51.31 -4.84
CA THR A 71 5.19 51.70 -5.13
C THR A 71 6.08 50.54 -5.57
N ARG A 72 5.65 49.28 -5.40
CA ARG A 72 6.46 48.06 -5.63
C ARG A 72 5.73 47.01 -6.45
N SER A 73 6.44 46.39 -7.40
CA SER A 73 5.95 45.23 -8.16
C SER A 73 5.80 43.99 -7.28
N ALA A 74 4.85 43.11 -7.63
CA ALA A 74 4.67 41.82 -6.97
C ALA A 74 5.94 40.96 -7.05
N SER A 75 6.21 40.16 -6.01
CA SER A 75 7.30 39.19 -6.01
C SER A 75 6.95 37.98 -6.89
N GLY A 76 7.95 37.37 -7.53
CA GLY A 76 7.78 36.13 -8.29
C GLY A 76 7.78 34.87 -7.41
N MET A 77 8.27 34.97 -6.17
CA MET A 77 8.36 33.86 -5.22
C MET A 77 8.30 34.34 -3.78
N ALA A 78 7.87 33.46 -2.88
CA ALA A 78 8.07 33.57 -1.45
C ALA A 78 9.11 32.53 -1.00
N GLU A 79 10.07 32.97 -0.20
CA GLU A 79 11.15 32.16 0.33
C GLU A 79 11.28 32.48 1.82
N VAL A 80 11.24 31.44 2.64
CA VAL A 80 11.47 31.56 4.09
C VAL A 80 12.43 30.46 4.51
N SER A 81 13.46 30.82 5.28
CA SER A 81 14.50 29.92 5.76
C SER A 81 14.66 30.06 7.27
N LEU A 82 14.54 28.96 8.00
CA LEU A 82 14.88 28.87 9.43
C LEU A 82 16.22 28.16 9.60
N THR A 83 17.15 28.76 10.34
CA THR A 83 18.43 28.14 10.68
C THR A 83 18.49 27.82 12.16
N PHE A 84 18.72 26.54 12.46
CA PHE A 84 18.86 26.00 13.80
C PHE A 84 20.31 25.66 14.12
N GLU A 85 20.71 25.87 15.35
CA GLU A 85 21.99 25.40 15.89
C GLU A 85 21.75 24.14 16.74
N ASN A 86 22.18 22.98 16.23
CA ASN A 86 21.95 21.64 16.77
C ASN A 86 23.07 21.17 17.73
N THR A 87 23.54 22.04 18.63
CA THR A 87 24.65 21.72 19.58
C THR A 87 24.39 20.55 20.54
N LYS A 88 23.13 20.17 20.73
CA LYS A 88 22.71 19.10 21.66
C LYS A 88 22.32 17.79 20.92
N ASN A 89 22.56 17.69 19.62
CA ASN A 89 22.15 16.56 18.76
C ASN A 89 20.68 16.14 18.95
N VAL A 90 19.79 17.13 19.09
CA VAL A 90 18.35 16.90 19.24
C VAL A 90 17.72 16.57 17.88
N LEU A 91 18.23 17.18 16.81
CA LEU A 91 17.88 16.78 15.45
C LEU A 91 18.76 15.59 15.03
N PRO A 92 18.19 14.54 14.40
CA PRO A 92 18.91 13.33 13.98
C PRO A 92 19.75 13.59 12.71
N THR A 93 20.67 14.55 12.78
CA THR A 93 21.55 14.95 11.68
C THR A 93 22.96 15.15 12.21
N GLU A 94 23.97 14.78 11.42
CA GLU A 94 25.38 15.00 11.76
C GLU A 94 25.79 16.49 11.71
N PHE A 95 24.94 17.35 11.13
CA PHE A 95 25.19 18.78 11.01
C PHE A 95 24.87 19.52 12.31
N THR A 96 25.81 20.36 12.75
CA THR A 96 25.65 21.27 13.89
C THR A 96 24.80 22.48 13.56
N THR A 97 24.68 22.85 12.28
CA THR A 97 23.77 23.89 11.81
C THR A 97 22.82 23.28 10.78
N VAL A 98 21.53 23.45 10.99
CA VAL A 98 20.47 22.90 10.13
C VAL A 98 19.58 24.01 9.64
N THR A 99 19.55 24.24 8.34
CA THR A 99 18.68 25.24 7.69
C THR A 99 17.52 24.54 6.98
N VAL A 100 16.29 24.87 7.36
CA VAL A 100 15.07 24.43 6.68
C VAL A 100 14.53 25.59 5.86
N THR A 101 14.40 25.40 4.56
CA THR A 101 13.90 26.42 3.64
C THR A 101 12.65 25.93 2.93
N ARG A 102 11.62 26.78 2.84
CA ARG A 102 10.43 26.55 2.02
C ARG A 102 10.36 27.64 0.95
N LYS A 103 10.22 27.23 -0.31
CA LYS A 103 10.03 28.12 -1.46
C LYS A 103 8.69 27.84 -2.12
N PHE A 104 8.02 28.90 -2.51
CA PHE A 104 6.79 28.83 -3.29
C PHE A 104 6.83 29.86 -4.41
N TYR A 105 6.63 29.38 -5.63
CA TYR A 105 6.71 30.15 -6.85
C TYR A 105 5.31 30.50 -7.34
N LYS A 106 5.17 31.65 -8.00
CA LYS A 106 3.87 32.13 -8.50
C LYS A 106 3.22 31.22 -9.55
N ASN A 107 3.98 30.30 -10.14
CA ASN A 107 3.50 29.26 -11.06
C ASN A 107 2.77 28.09 -10.35
N GLY A 108 2.80 28.05 -9.01
CA GLY A 108 2.18 27.00 -8.19
C GLY A 108 3.17 25.96 -7.63
N ASP A 109 4.45 26.02 -8.04
CA ASP A 109 5.46 25.08 -7.54
C ASP A 109 5.85 25.39 -6.09
N SER A 110 5.92 24.35 -5.26
CA SER A 110 6.39 24.42 -3.87
C SER A 110 7.51 23.40 -3.66
N GLU A 111 8.61 23.83 -3.05
CA GLU A 111 9.71 22.94 -2.68
C GLU A 111 10.15 23.16 -1.21
N TYR A 112 10.49 22.07 -0.54
CA TYR A 112 11.19 22.09 0.74
C TYR A 112 12.67 21.78 0.51
N ARG A 113 13.54 22.44 1.27
CA ARG A 113 14.97 22.19 1.27
C ARG A 113 15.51 22.06 2.69
N LEU A 114 16.41 21.11 2.90
CA LEU A 114 17.16 20.91 4.13
C LEU A 114 18.65 21.11 3.80
N ASN A 115 19.29 22.11 4.41
CA ASN A 115 20.66 22.53 4.08
C ASN A 115 20.86 22.74 2.56
N ASP A 116 19.88 23.41 1.94
CA ASP A 116 19.78 23.67 0.49
C ASP A 116 19.62 22.42 -0.41
N VAL A 117 19.41 21.23 0.16
CA VAL A 117 19.07 20.00 -0.58
C VAL A 117 17.56 19.80 -0.62
N VAL A 118 16.98 19.55 -1.80
CA VAL A 118 15.53 19.34 -1.97
C VAL A 118 15.07 18.07 -1.22
N CYS A 119 14.02 18.19 -0.42
CA CYS A 119 13.45 17.10 0.37
C CYS A 119 11.92 17.12 0.35
N ARG A 120 11.29 16.04 0.85
CA ARG A 120 9.82 15.96 0.97
C ARG A 120 9.37 16.52 2.31
N LEU A 121 8.11 16.94 2.40
CA LEU A 121 7.49 17.34 3.67
C LEU A 121 7.64 16.24 4.74
N LYS A 122 7.48 14.96 4.35
CA LYS A 122 7.61 13.82 5.27
C LYS A 122 8.98 13.82 5.97
N ASP A 123 10.03 14.25 5.28
CA ASP A 123 11.38 14.33 5.83
C ASP A 123 11.50 15.46 6.86
N ILE A 124 10.85 16.61 6.61
CA ILE A 124 10.77 17.73 7.57
C ILE A 124 9.94 17.35 8.81
N HIS A 125 8.80 16.68 8.63
CA HIS A 125 8.00 16.17 9.76
C HIS A 125 8.78 15.15 10.59
N ASN A 126 9.50 14.23 9.95
CA ASN A 126 10.35 13.26 10.65
C ASN A 126 11.50 13.94 11.41
N LEU A 127 12.10 14.98 10.83
CA LEU A 127 13.18 15.74 11.44
C LEU A 127 12.77 16.36 12.80
N PHE A 128 11.53 16.85 12.92
CA PHE A 128 11.03 17.50 14.13
C PHE A 128 10.08 16.64 15.00
N MET A 129 9.82 15.38 14.62
CA MET A 129 8.79 14.55 15.25
C MET A 129 9.01 14.31 16.75
N ASP A 130 10.28 14.27 17.19
CA ASP A 130 10.66 13.99 18.57
C ASP A 130 11.24 15.21 19.32
N THR A 131 11.29 16.38 18.66
CA THR A 131 11.92 17.59 19.21
C THR A 131 10.93 18.54 19.89
N GLY A 132 9.63 18.22 19.85
CA GLY A 132 8.56 19.08 20.36
C GLY A 132 8.24 20.30 19.48
N VAL A 133 8.80 20.36 18.25
CA VAL A 133 8.64 21.47 17.31
C VAL A 133 7.82 21.01 16.09
N SER A 134 6.51 20.87 16.25
CA SER A 134 5.60 20.58 15.12
C SER A 134 4.57 21.69 14.92
N THR A 135 3.88 21.70 13.78
CA THR A 135 2.85 22.70 13.45
C THR A 135 1.75 22.81 14.50
N ASP A 136 1.38 21.67 15.09
CA ASP A 136 0.37 21.55 16.14
C ASP A 136 0.95 21.53 17.57
N SER A 137 2.26 21.77 17.74
CA SER A 137 2.95 21.66 19.03
C SER A 137 2.80 22.90 19.93
N TYR A 138 3.03 22.70 21.23
CA TYR A 138 3.12 23.73 22.26
C TYR A 138 4.35 24.67 22.13
N ALA A 139 5.16 24.54 21.07
CA ALA A 139 6.26 25.46 20.80
C ALA A 139 5.79 26.80 20.18
N ILE A 140 4.59 26.85 19.59
CA ILE A 140 4.00 28.08 19.02
C ILE A 140 2.62 28.29 19.62
N ILE A 141 2.54 29.15 20.64
CA ILE A 141 1.31 29.44 21.38
C ILE A 141 0.68 30.72 20.83
N GLU A 142 -0.50 30.58 20.23
CA GLU A 142 -1.33 31.70 19.81
C GLU A 142 -2.54 31.86 20.73
N LEU A 143 -3.13 33.06 20.73
CA LEU A 143 -4.41 33.31 21.39
C LEU A 143 -5.50 32.30 20.97
N GLY A 144 -5.50 31.85 19.70
CA GLY A 144 -6.43 30.83 19.22
C GLY A 144 -6.27 29.46 19.91
N MET A 145 -5.04 29.04 20.23
CA MET A 145 -4.79 27.79 20.96
C MET A 145 -5.27 27.87 22.42
N VAL A 146 -5.12 29.03 23.05
CA VAL A 146 -5.66 29.29 24.39
C VAL A 146 -7.18 29.14 24.37
N ASP A 147 -7.84 29.70 23.35
CA ASP A 147 -9.28 29.57 23.11
C ASP A 147 -9.71 28.11 22.85
N ASP A 148 -8.93 27.36 22.07
CA ASP A 148 -9.20 25.94 21.77
C ASP A 148 -9.08 25.06 23.01
N ILE A 149 -8.17 25.36 23.95
CA ILE A 149 -8.05 24.66 25.25
C ILE A 149 -9.22 25.02 26.16
N ILE A 150 -9.66 26.27 26.16
CA ILE A 150 -10.82 26.70 26.96
C ILE A 150 -12.09 25.99 26.47
N LYS A 151 -12.28 25.90 25.15
CA LYS A 151 -13.47 25.29 24.52
C LYS A 151 -13.37 23.77 24.32
N ASP A 152 -12.20 23.18 24.49
CA ASP A 152 -11.86 21.77 24.22
C ASP A 152 -12.33 21.27 22.84
N LYS A 153 -12.12 22.10 21.82
CA LYS A 153 -12.55 21.80 20.45
C LYS A 153 -11.75 20.60 19.92
N GLU A 154 -12.44 19.56 19.44
CA GLU A 154 -11.82 18.32 18.91
C GLU A 154 -10.90 17.60 19.93
N ASN A 155 -11.22 17.62 21.24
CA ASN A 155 -10.38 17.05 22.30
C ASN A 155 -8.95 17.63 22.30
N SER A 156 -8.84 18.95 22.07
CA SER A 156 -7.57 19.69 21.96
C SER A 156 -6.68 19.47 23.18
N ARG A 157 -7.24 19.39 24.39
CA ARG A 157 -6.49 19.15 25.64
C ARG A 157 -5.75 17.82 25.62
N ARG A 158 -6.44 16.75 25.23
CA ARG A 158 -5.87 15.41 25.09
C ARG A 158 -4.80 15.39 24.00
N ARG A 159 -5.08 16.00 22.85
CA ARG A 159 -4.16 16.01 21.71
C ARG A 159 -2.81 16.66 22.06
N MET A 160 -2.82 17.76 22.82
CA MET A 160 -1.61 18.43 23.31
C MET A 160 -0.81 17.54 24.26
N LEU A 161 -1.48 16.82 25.16
CA LEU A 161 -0.86 15.86 26.07
C LEU A 161 -0.28 14.64 25.34
N GLU A 162 -0.99 14.10 24.35
CA GLU A 162 -0.49 13.00 23.51
C GLU A 162 0.78 13.37 22.74
N GLN A 163 0.88 14.62 22.28
CA GLN A 163 2.08 15.14 21.64
C GLN A 163 3.24 15.32 22.63
N ALA A 164 2.99 15.85 23.82
CA ALA A 164 4.02 15.98 24.85
C ALA A 164 4.54 14.61 25.32
N ALA A 165 3.65 13.61 25.40
CA ALA A 165 4.00 12.22 25.70
C ALA A 165 4.76 11.50 24.56
N GLY A 166 4.80 12.09 23.36
CA GLY A 166 5.39 11.46 22.17
C GLY A 166 4.61 10.23 21.67
N ILE A 167 3.30 10.16 21.95
CA ILE A 167 2.46 8.99 21.62
C ILE A 167 2.01 9.01 20.15
N SER A 168 2.10 10.16 19.48
CA SER A 168 1.74 10.29 18.06
C SER A 168 2.48 9.29 17.15
N ILE A 169 3.74 8.95 17.47
CA ILE A 169 4.52 7.91 16.76
C ILE A 169 3.84 6.54 16.91
N TYR A 170 3.41 6.21 18.12
CA TYR A 170 2.77 4.92 18.44
C TYR A 170 1.39 4.82 17.79
N LYS A 171 0.59 5.91 17.76
CA LYS A 171 -0.68 5.96 17.02
C LYS A 171 -0.48 5.76 15.52
N THR A 172 0.52 6.41 14.91
CA THR A 172 0.83 6.21 13.49
C THR A 172 1.30 4.79 13.21
N ARG A 173 2.21 4.25 14.03
CA ARG A 173 2.65 2.85 13.92
C ARG A 173 1.50 1.85 14.10
N LYS A 174 0.59 2.10 15.06
CA LYS A 174 -0.63 1.30 15.26
C LYS A 174 -1.52 1.32 14.01
N LYS A 175 -1.71 2.50 13.40
CA LYS A 175 -2.50 2.65 12.17
C LYS A 175 -1.86 1.90 10.99
N GLU A 176 -0.54 1.97 10.85
CA GLU A 176 0.21 1.22 9.82
C GLU A 176 0.16 -0.30 10.06
N ALA A 177 0.35 -0.75 11.30
CA ALA A 177 0.24 -2.15 11.68
C ALA A 177 -1.17 -2.70 11.47
N LYS A 178 -2.21 -1.92 11.80
CA LYS A 178 -3.61 -2.27 11.56
C LYS A 178 -3.92 -2.37 10.07
N ALA A 179 -3.45 -1.44 9.25
CA ALA A 179 -3.62 -1.52 7.79
C ALA A 179 -2.94 -2.77 7.20
N LYS A 180 -1.77 -3.17 7.74
CA LYS A 180 -1.12 -4.43 7.37
C LYS A 180 -1.89 -5.67 7.84
N LEU A 181 -2.47 -5.62 9.04
CA LEU A 181 -3.31 -6.69 9.57
C LEU A 181 -4.55 -6.90 8.69
N ASP A 182 -5.26 -5.83 8.35
CA ASP A 182 -6.45 -5.87 7.50
C ASP A 182 -6.13 -6.45 6.10
N ALA A 183 -4.96 -6.10 5.55
CA ALA A 183 -4.47 -6.69 4.29
C ALA A 183 -4.16 -8.19 4.44
N THR A 184 -3.50 -8.59 5.53
CA THR A 184 -3.13 -9.99 5.82
C THR A 184 -4.36 -10.86 6.04
N GLU A 185 -5.42 -10.34 6.69
CA GLU A 185 -6.70 -11.04 6.84
C GLU A 185 -7.42 -11.24 5.49
N GLY A 186 -7.35 -10.24 4.59
CA GLY A 186 -7.84 -10.38 3.23
C GLY A 186 -7.13 -11.48 2.45
N ASP A 187 -5.80 -11.56 2.56
CA ASP A 187 -5.00 -12.62 1.94
C ASP A 187 -5.31 -14.00 2.53
N LEU A 188 -5.56 -14.09 3.85
CA LEU A 188 -5.91 -15.33 4.54
C LEU A 188 -7.23 -15.91 4.02
N ASN A 189 -8.27 -15.09 3.89
CA ASN A 189 -9.58 -15.51 3.38
C ASN A 189 -9.47 -16.11 1.97
N ARG A 190 -8.66 -15.48 1.11
CA ARG A 190 -8.41 -15.96 -0.25
C ARG A 190 -7.69 -17.33 -0.26
N ILE A 191 -6.77 -17.56 0.67
CA ILE A 191 -6.07 -18.84 0.81
C ILE A 191 -7.01 -19.94 1.32
N GLU A 192 -7.96 -19.62 2.19
CA GLU A 192 -8.96 -20.58 2.66
C GLU A 192 -9.86 -21.09 1.53
N ASP A 193 -10.30 -20.19 0.64
CA ASP A 193 -11.07 -20.55 -0.56
C ASP A 193 -10.25 -21.47 -1.49
N LEU A 194 -8.97 -21.13 -1.72
CA LEU A 194 -8.05 -21.96 -2.52
C LEU A 194 -7.84 -23.35 -1.92
N LEU A 195 -7.71 -23.46 -0.60
CA LEU A 195 -7.54 -24.75 0.08
C LEU A 195 -8.79 -25.63 -0.03
N PHE A 196 -9.98 -25.02 0.02
CA PHE A 196 -11.24 -25.74 -0.14
C PHE A 196 -11.38 -26.35 -1.55
N GLU A 197 -11.02 -25.59 -2.59
CA GLU A 197 -11.03 -26.05 -3.98
C GLU A 197 -10.00 -27.18 -4.22
N ILE A 198 -8.76 -26.99 -3.74
CA ILE A 198 -7.68 -27.98 -3.91
C ILE A 198 -8.00 -29.31 -3.22
N ASN A 199 -8.63 -29.29 -2.04
CA ASN A 199 -8.99 -30.50 -1.30
C ASN A 199 -10.00 -31.38 -2.07
N ASN A 200 -10.97 -30.77 -2.75
CA ASN A 200 -11.93 -31.50 -3.58
C ASN A 200 -11.28 -32.15 -4.81
N ASN A 201 -10.31 -31.46 -5.42
CA ASN A 201 -9.53 -31.99 -6.56
C ASN A 201 -8.58 -33.12 -6.13
N LEU A 202 -8.10 -33.12 -4.89
CA LEU A 202 -7.16 -34.13 -4.39
C LEU A 202 -7.82 -35.52 -4.28
N LYS A 203 -9.10 -35.58 -3.87
CA LYS A 203 -9.86 -36.84 -3.76
C LYS A 203 -10.12 -37.52 -5.11
N THR A 204 -10.27 -36.77 -6.19
CA THR A 204 -10.52 -37.33 -7.54
C THR A 204 -9.23 -37.84 -8.18
N LEU A 205 -8.09 -37.15 -7.95
CA LEU A 205 -6.78 -37.55 -8.45
C LEU A 205 -6.26 -38.86 -7.82
N GLU A 206 -6.61 -39.15 -6.57
CA GLU A 206 -6.24 -40.39 -5.87
C GLU A 206 -6.74 -41.66 -6.59
N SER A 207 -7.97 -41.63 -7.11
CA SER A 207 -8.58 -42.74 -7.85
C SER A 207 -7.90 -42.98 -9.21
N GLN A 208 -7.48 -41.91 -9.88
CA GLN A 208 -6.80 -41.98 -11.18
C GLN A 208 -5.37 -42.54 -11.06
N ALA A 209 -4.68 -42.26 -9.94
CA ALA A 209 -3.32 -42.72 -9.68
C ALA A 209 -3.21 -44.26 -9.66
N LYS A 210 -4.18 -44.97 -9.06
CA LYS A 210 -4.21 -46.44 -9.01
C LYS A 210 -4.36 -47.11 -10.39
N LYS A 211 -4.96 -46.42 -11.37
CA LYS A 211 -5.11 -46.90 -12.74
C LYS A 211 -3.82 -46.75 -13.55
N ALA A 212 -2.99 -45.77 -13.19
CA ALA A 212 -1.69 -45.50 -13.81
C ALA A 212 -0.61 -46.53 -13.46
N GLU A 213 -0.66 -47.19 -12.31
CA GLU A 213 0.34 -48.22 -11.95
C GLU A 213 0.36 -49.41 -12.93
N ARG A 214 -0.81 -49.87 -13.41
CA ARG A 214 -0.93 -50.98 -14.38
C ARG A 214 -0.40 -50.66 -15.78
N TYR A 215 -0.34 -49.37 -16.15
CA TYR A 215 0.20 -48.90 -17.43
C TYR A 215 1.72 -49.12 -17.54
N TYR A 216 2.44 -48.95 -16.42
CA TYR A 216 3.90 -48.96 -16.41
C TYR A 216 4.52 -50.35 -16.63
N GLU A 217 3.79 -51.45 -16.41
CA GLU A 217 4.26 -52.81 -16.73
C GLU A 217 4.42 -53.05 -18.24
N ILE A 218 3.45 -52.59 -19.04
CA ILE A 218 3.47 -52.76 -20.50
C ILE A 218 4.49 -51.81 -21.15
N LYS A 219 4.73 -50.62 -20.55
CA LYS A 219 5.76 -49.66 -20.98
C LYS A 219 7.18 -50.25 -20.97
N LYS A 220 7.43 -51.29 -20.15
CA LYS A 220 8.75 -51.92 -20.02
C LYS A 220 9.16 -52.75 -21.25
N GLU A 221 8.25 -53.29 -22.03
CA GLU A 221 8.59 -54.05 -23.25
C GLU A 221 8.84 -53.15 -24.47
N TYR A 222 8.22 -51.96 -24.50
CA TYR A 222 8.47 -50.90 -25.48
C TYR A 222 9.91 -50.32 -25.37
N LYS A 223 10.54 -50.53 -24.22
CA LYS A 223 11.90 -50.08 -23.89
C LYS A 223 13.00 -50.60 -24.76
N ASP A 224 13.04 -51.90 -24.90
CA ASP A 224 14.24 -52.55 -25.42
C ASP A 224 14.43 -52.24 -26.91
N LEU A 225 13.33 -51.97 -27.62
CA LEU A 225 13.31 -51.56 -29.04
C LEU A 225 13.77 -50.13 -29.27
N SER A 226 13.51 -49.20 -28.35
CA SER A 226 13.81 -47.78 -28.53
C SER A 226 15.29 -47.44 -28.30
N ILE A 227 16.00 -48.29 -27.55
CA ILE A 227 17.44 -48.16 -27.29
C ILE A 227 18.26 -48.31 -28.57
N GLU A 228 17.86 -49.16 -29.52
CA GLU A 228 18.58 -49.31 -30.79
C GLU A 228 18.43 -48.07 -31.71
N LEU A 229 17.29 -47.37 -31.66
CA LEU A 229 17.04 -46.15 -32.45
C LEU A 229 17.86 -44.95 -31.92
N ALA A 230 18.18 -44.94 -30.62
CA ALA A 230 18.98 -43.90 -29.97
C ALA A 230 20.40 -43.75 -30.49
N LYS A 231 21.06 -44.90 -30.74
CA LYS A 231 22.45 -44.95 -31.21
C LYS A 231 22.62 -44.27 -32.58
N ALA A 232 21.53 -44.01 -33.30
CA ALA A 232 21.53 -43.39 -34.61
C ALA A 232 21.57 -41.86 -34.63
N ALA A 233 21.08 -41.18 -33.60
CA ALA A 233 20.89 -39.72 -33.62
C ALA A 233 22.03 -38.93 -32.96
N LEU A 234 22.86 -39.59 -32.14
CA LEU A 234 23.94 -38.97 -31.37
C LEU A 234 25.09 -38.40 -32.20
N GLU A 235 25.27 -38.87 -33.43
CA GLU A 235 26.36 -38.49 -34.32
C GLU A 235 26.24 -37.02 -34.80
N GLY A 236 25.02 -36.47 -34.88
CA GLY A 236 24.77 -35.07 -35.29
C GLY A 236 24.90 -34.01 -34.18
N PHE A 237 24.76 -34.39 -32.90
CA PHE A 237 24.74 -33.47 -31.76
C PHE A 237 26.12 -32.88 -31.39
N ASN A 238 27.19 -33.63 -31.62
CA ASN A 238 28.54 -33.28 -31.13
C ASN A 238 29.17 -32.06 -31.82
N LEU A 239 28.67 -31.66 -32.99
CA LEU A 239 29.19 -30.50 -33.75
C LEU A 239 28.66 -29.17 -33.20
N ASP A 240 27.34 -29.05 -33.01
CA ASP A 240 26.69 -27.82 -32.54
C ASP A 240 27.06 -27.46 -31.09
N PHE A 241 27.35 -28.47 -30.27
CA PHE A 241 27.75 -28.28 -28.87
C PHE A 241 29.12 -27.58 -28.74
N LYS A 242 30.01 -27.77 -29.72
CA LYS A 242 31.37 -27.21 -29.69
C LYS A 242 31.37 -25.70 -29.91
N ASP A 243 30.63 -25.21 -30.90
CA ASP A 243 30.62 -23.79 -31.28
C ASP A 243 30.04 -22.87 -30.19
N LEU A 244 29.02 -23.33 -29.46
CA LEU A 244 28.42 -22.56 -28.36
C LEU A 244 29.28 -22.55 -27.09
N THR A 245 30.10 -23.58 -26.90
CA THR A 245 31.05 -23.66 -25.77
C THR A 245 32.18 -22.64 -25.94
N ASP A 246 32.68 -22.44 -27.16
CA ASP A 246 33.71 -21.45 -27.47
C ASP A 246 33.21 -20.00 -27.25
N GLN A 247 31.94 -19.71 -27.57
CA GLN A 247 31.32 -18.40 -27.29
C GLN A 247 31.15 -18.14 -25.79
N GLN A 248 30.79 -19.17 -25.00
CA GLN A 248 30.70 -19.06 -23.54
C GLN A 248 32.05 -18.69 -22.92
N GLN A 249 33.14 -19.23 -23.45
CA GLN A 249 34.48 -18.99 -22.93
C GLN A 249 34.93 -17.54 -23.16
N LEU A 250 34.63 -16.97 -24.33
CA LEU A 250 34.99 -15.59 -24.70
C LEU A 250 34.31 -14.53 -23.82
N GLU A 251 33.04 -14.70 -23.47
CA GLU A 251 32.33 -13.78 -22.55
C GLU A 251 32.77 -13.97 -21.09
N THR A 252 33.21 -15.17 -20.71
CA THR A 252 33.79 -15.43 -19.38
C THR A 252 35.12 -14.68 -19.20
N ASP A 253 35.97 -14.67 -20.23
CA ASP A 253 37.25 -13.96 -20.21
C ASP A 253 37.08 -12.43 -20.12
N LYS A 254 36.07 -11.87 -20.80
CA LYS A 254 35.73 -10.43 -20.69
C LYS A 254 35.28 -10.04 -19.27
N LYS A 255 34.51 -10.90 -18.59
CA LYS A 255 34.10 -10.67 -17.20
C LYS A 255 35.31 -10.63 -16.27
N LEU A 256 36.25 -11.58 -16.42
CA LEU A 256 37.46 -11.66 -15.60
C LEU A 256 38.36 -10.43 -15.76
N LEU A 257 38.49 -9.88 -16.98
CA LEU A 257 39.24 -8.65 -17.22
C LEU A 257 38.62 -7.44 -16.51
N LEU A 258 37.29 -7.28 -16.57
CA LEU A 258 36.59 -6.20 -15.87
C LEU A 258 36.66 -6.32 -14.34
N GLU A 259 36.60 -7.55 -13.80
CA GLU A 259 36.77 -7.78 -12.36
C GLU A 259 38.19 -7.42 -11.88
N ALA A 260 39.21 -7.73 -12.67
CA ALA A 260 40.59 -7.34 -12.37
C ALA A 260 40.80 -5.82 -12.39
N GLU A 261 40.15 -5.10 -13.31
CA GLU A 261 40.20 -3.63 -13.34
C GLU A 261 39.44 -2.99 -12.17
N ILE A 262 38.28 -3.52 -11.81
CA ILE A 262 37.49 -3.05 -10.65
C ILE A 262 38.29 -3.20 -9.37
N ALA A 263 38.92 -4.36 -9.14
CA ALA A 263 39.74 -4.59 -7.95
C ALA A 263 40.94 -3.63 -7.87
N LYS A 264 41.54 -3.27 -9.01
CA LYS A 264 42.64 -2.30 -9.07
C LYS A 264 42.17 -0.88 -8.73
N ASP A 265 41.03 -0.47 -9.28
CA ASP A 265 40.47 0.86 -9.05
C ASP A 265 39.90 1.00 -7.63
N GLU A 266 39.35 -0.07 -7.04
CA GLU A 266 38.95 -0.15 -5.62
C GLU A 266 40.14 0.07 -4.68
N ALA A 267 41.26 -0.61 -4.93
CA ALA A 267 42.48 -0.43 -4.13
C ALA A 267 43.04 1.00 -4.22
N ALA A 268 42.93 1.64 -5.39
CA ALA A 268 43.35 3.03 -5.58
C ALA A 268 42.45 4.01 -4.78
N VAL A 269 41.13 3.83 -4.83
CA VAL A 269 40.17 4.63 -4.06
C VAL A 269 40.39 4.47 -2.55
N GLU A 270 40.65 3.25 -2.09
CA GLU A 270 40.90 2.98 -0.67
C GLU A 270 42.19 3.66 -0.17
N ASN A 271 43.25 3.65 -0.98
CA ASN A 271 44.49 4.36 -0.66
C ASN A 271 44.29 5.89 -0.60
N ASP A 272 43.56 6.47 -1.55
CA ASP A 272 43.29 7.91 -1.55
C ASP A 272 42.36 8.34 -0.41
N LYS A 273 41.44 7.48 0.05
CA LYS A 273 40.67 7.72 1.28
C LYS A 273 41.55 7.88 2.51
N LEU A 274 42.63 7.12 2.63
CA LEU A 274 43.58 7.26 3.75
C LEU A 274 44.30 8.61 3.70
N HIS A 275 44.71 9.05 2.50
CA HIS A 275 45.32 10.37 2.31
C HIS A 275 44.34 11.53 2.58
N PHE A 276 43.07 11.36 2.24
CA PHE A 276 42.02 12.33 2.54
C PHE A 276 41.83 12.55 4.05
N VAL A 277 41.79 11.46 4.84
CA VAL A 277 41.67 11.53 6.31
C VAL A 277 42.89 12.21 6.95
N ALA A 278 44.09 12.03 6.40
CA ALA A 278 45.28 12.72 6.88
C ALA A 278 45.18 14.24 6.66
N LYS A 279 44.74 14.68 5.48
CA LYS A 279 44.52 16.10 5.17
C LYS A 279 43.40 16.74 6.00
N GLU A 280 42.34 16.00 6.28
CA GLU A 280 41.25 16.45 7.16
C GLU A 280 41.76 16.72 8.59
N ARG A 281 42.62 15.85 9.12
CA ARG A 281 43.22 16.04 10.46
C ARG A 281 44.14 17.27 10.51
N GLU A 282 44.96 17.49 9.48
CA GLU A 282 45.81 18.69 9.41
C GLU A 282 44.98 19.98 9.42
N LEU A 283 43.89 20.00 8.66
CA LEU A 283 42.97 21.14 8.60
C LEU A 283 42.27 21.39 9.95
N GLN A 284 41.80 20.34 10.62
CA GLN A 284 41.16 20.45 11.94
C GLN A 284 42.09 21.02 13.01
N VAL A 285 43.38 20.65 13.00
CA VAL A 285 44.37 21.18 13.95
C VAL A 285 44.56 22.69 13.74
N LEU A 286 44.67 23.13 12.48
CA LEU A 286 44.85 24.54 12.14
C LEU A 286 43.60 25.39 12.41
N GLN A 287 42.40 24.84 12.18
CA GLN A 287 41.14 25.50 12.54
C GLN A 287 41.01 25.68 14.06
N LYS A 288 41.47 24.70 14.85
CA LYS A 288 41.42 24.78 16.30
C LYS A 288 42.36 25.87 16.84
N SER A 289 43.61 25.94 16.36
CA SER A 289 44.55 26.97 16.79
C SER A 289 44.06 28.38 16.43
N PHE A 290 43.50 28.56 15.23
CA PHE A 290 42.96 29.83 14.78
C PHE A 290 41.77 30.29 15.65
N ASN A 291 40.88 29.38 16.02
CA ASN A 291 39.74 29.69 16.88
C ASN A 291 40.18 30.06 18.32
N GLU A 292 41.21 29.41 18.86
CA GLU A 292 41.81 29.76 20.16
C GLU A 292 42.45 31.16 20.14
N LEU A 293 43.11 31.53 19.03
CA LEU A 293 43.67 32.86 18.84
C LEU A 293 42.58 33.95 18.76
N VAL A 294 41.49 33.71 18.02
CA VAL A 294 40.33 34.63 17.92
C VAL A 294 39.63 34.79 19.28
N ALA A 295 39.49 33.72 20.06
CA ALA A 295 38.94 33.79 21.41
C ALA A 295 39.81 34.65 22.33
N THR A 296 41.14 34.51 22.24
CA THR A 296 42.10 35.31 23.01
C THR A 296 41.99 36.80 22.69
N ILE A 297 41.87 37.16 21.40
CA ILE A 297 41.67 38.56 20.96
C ILE A 297 40.40 39.16 21.58
N ARG A 298 39.27 38.44 21.55
CA ARG A 298 37.99 38.91 22.12
C ARG A 298 38.08 39.17 23.62
N THR A 299 38.80 38.33 24.37
CA THR A 299 38.99 38.56 25.82
C THR A 299 39.75 39.85 26.09
N LYS A 300 40.77 40.16 25.28
CA LYS A 300 41.56 41.39 25.40
C LYS A 300 40.82 42.64 24.94
N GLU A 301 39.94 42.55 23.95
CA GLU A 301 39.04 43.66 23.58
C GLU A 301 38.06 44.00 24.70
N ASN A 302 37.54 42.99 25.39
CA ASN A 302 36.67 43.21 26.54
C ASN A 302 37.41 43.87 27.72
N ASP A 303 38.64 43.44 28.01
CA ASP A 303 39.49 44.05 29.05
C ASP A 303 39.73 45.56 28.77
N LYS A 304 39.99 45.93 27.50
CA LYS A 304 40.15 47.33 27.07
C LYS A 304 38.87 48.16 27.24
N ASN A 305 37.73 47.60 26.85
CA ASN A 305 36.44 48.28 26.96
C ASN A 305 36.08 48.56 28.43
N LEU A 306 36.34 47.61 29.33
CA LEU A 306 36.09 47.76 30.76
C LEU A 306 36.95 48.86 31.39
N ALA A 307 38.23 48.93 31.03
CA ALA A 307 39.14 49.97 31.50
C ALA A 307 38.75 51.37 30.98
N THR A 308 38.20 51.47 29.76
CA THR A 308 37.71 52.74 29.18
C THR A 308 36.52 53.30 29.96
N GLN A 309 35.58 52.43 30.33
CA GLN A 309 34.37 52.80 31.08
C GLN A 309 34.70 53.27 32.51
N GLN A 310 35.67 52.62 33.17
CA GLN A 310 36.13 53.04 34.50
C GLN A 310 36.74 54.45 34.48
N LEU A 311 37.48 54.80 33.42
CA LEU A 311 38.07 56.13 33.28
C LEU A 311 37.02 57.23 33.09
N THR A 312 35.99 56.98 32.28
CA THR A 312 34.90 57.94 32.06
C THR A 312 34.12 58.24 33.34
N TYR A 313 33.85 57.22 34.15
CA TYR A 313 33.14 57.37 35.43
C TYR A 313 33.93 58.24 36.43
N LEU A 314 35.25 58.04 36.52
CA LEU A 314 36.08 58.79 37.46
C LEU A 314 36.18 60.28 37.09
N ARG A 315 36.26 60.62 35.79
CA ARG A 315 36.27 62.01 35.32
C ARG A 315 34.94 62.75 35.54
N GLU A 316 33.82 62.05 35.40
CA GLU A 316 32.50 62.64 35.67
C GLU A 316 32.31 62.89 37.18
N ARG A 317 32.84 62.00 38.03
CA ARG A 317 32.82 62.15 39.48
C ARG A 317 33.65 63.33 39.98
N GLU A 318 34.83 63.58 39.39
CA GLU A 318 35.68 64.74 39.69
C GLU A 318 34.93 66.07 39.43
N ARG A 319 34.30 66.18 38.25
CA ARG A 319 33.55 67.38 37.86
C ARG A 319 32.42 67.71 38.83
N ASN A 320 31.64 66.70 39.21
CA ASN A 320 30.49 66.86 40.11
C ASN A 320 30.89 67.30 41.52
N LEU A 321 32.01 66.80 42.04
CA LEU A 321 32.54 67.19 43.36
C LEU A 321 33.05 68.64 43.36
N SER A 322 33.67 69.09 42.26
CA SER A 322 34.15 70.47 42.13
C SER A 322 33.01 71.49 42.04
N ASP A 323 31.93 71.18 41.32
CA ASP A 323 30.76 72.07 41.20
C ASP A 323 29.97 72.19 42.52
N PHE A 324 29.95 71.12 43.33
CA PHE A 324 29.32 71.13 44.65
C PHE A 324 30.04 72.08 45.64
N LEU A 325 31.38 72.05 45.67
CA LEU A 325 32.16 72.84 46.62
C LEU A 325 32.04 74.36 46.38
N ASN A 326 31.93 74.80 45.13
CA ASN A 326 31.75 76.22 44.79
C ASN A 326 30.38 76.77 45.23
N ASN A 327 29.33 75.96 45.21
CA ASN A 327 27.98 76.39 45.57
C ASN A 327 27.74 76.45 47.09
N ALA A 328 28.42 75.59 47.86
CA ALA A 328 28.24 75.50 49.32
C ALA A 328 28.80 76.73 50.08
N GLU A 329 29.79 77.43 49.52
CA GLU A 329 30.46 78.57 50.16
C GLU A 329 29.54 79.80 50.30
N GLY A 330 28.67 80.05 49.31
CA GLY A 330 27.65 81.12 49.37
C GLY A 330 26.47 80.80 50.28
N GLN A 331 26.12 79.53 50.43
CA GLN A 331 25.01 79.09 51.28
C GLN A 331 25.34 79.19 52.79
N LEU A 332 26.60 78.98 53.17
CA LEU A 332 27.07 79.10 54.55
C LEU A 332 26.87 80.52 55.10
N SER A 333 27.17 81.57 54.32
CA SER A 333 27.01 82.97 54.75
C SER A 333 25.55 83.34 55.03
N GLY A 334 24.62 82.94 54.15
CA GLY A 334 23.20 83.30 54.26
C GLY A 334 22.45 82.58 55.38
N LEU A 335 22.85 81.34 55.71
CA LEU A 335 22.23 80.61 56.82
C LEU A 335 22.52 81.24 58.19
N THR A 336 23.71 81.82 58.38
CA THR A 336 24.12 82.46 59.65
C THR A 336 23.24 83.65 60.03
N GLU A 337 22.92 84.54 59.09
CA GLU A 337 22.07 85.71 59.34
C GLU A 337 20.61 85.33 59.60
N SER A 338 20.12 84.28 58.92
CA SER A 338 18.74 83.83 59.04
C SER A 338 18.43 83.19 60.40
N ILE A 339 19.41 82.50 61.02
CA ILE A 339 19.25 81.88 62.35
C ILE A 339 19.00 82.93 63.43
N ALA A 340 19.71 84.06 63.40
CA ALA A 340 19.59 85.11 64.39
C ALA A 340 18.20 85.78 64.39
N PHE A 341 17.57 85.90 63.21
CA PHE A 341 16.24 86.49 63.07
C PHE A 341 15.13 85.55 63.58
N THR A 342 15.18 84.26 63.23
CA THR A 342 14.18 83.27 63.64
C THR A 342 14.17 83.06 65.17
N GLU A 343 15.30 83.27 65.85
CA GLU A 343 15.42 83.12 67.31
C GLU A 343 14.59 84.12 68.10
N SER A 344 14.55 85.37 67.65
CA SER A 344 13.73 86.41 68.28
C SER A 344 12.22 86.15 68.13
N GLN A 345 11.81 85.60 66.98
CA GLN A 345 10.40 85.38 66.65
C GLN A 345 9.80 84.15 67.39
N SER A 346 10.64 83.14 67.67
CA SER A 346 10.20 81.94 68.39
C SER A 346 9.80 82.20 69.84
N ILE A 347 10.35 83.25 70.48
CA ILE A 347 10.08 83.55 71.88
C ILE A 347 8.69 84.19 72.04
N GLU A 348 8.32 85.10 71.14
CA GLU A 348 7.06 85.84 71.19
C GLU A 348 5.83 84.92 70.94
N GLU A 349 5.93 83.99 70.00
CA GLU A 349 4.80 83.08 69.68
C GLU A 349 4.55 82.00 70.75
N GLN A 350 5.55 81.69 71.57
CA GLN A 350 5.46 80.69 72.65
C GLN A 350 4.50 81.14 73.76
N GLU A 351 4.46 82.44 74.08
CA GLU A 351 3.57 82.99 75.12
C GLU A 351 2.08 82.88 74.71
N VAL A 352 1.77 82.98 73.41
CA VAL A 352 0.40 82.86 72.87
C VAL A 352 -0.09 81.41 72.89
N PHE A 353 0.81 80.44 72.71
CA PHE A 353 0.50 79.01 72.72
C PHE A 353 -0.04 78.54 74.07
N GLU A 354 0.57 78.99 75.17
CA GLU A 354 0.22 78.56 76.52
C GLU A 354 -1.23 78.91 76.91
N SER A 355 -1.75 80.06 76.46
CA SER A 355 -3.16 80.44 76.72
C SER A 355 -4.21 79.62 75.95
N MET A 356 -3.87 79.07 74.77
CA MET A 356 -4.81 78.28 73.94
C MET A 356 -4.92 76.84 74.42
N GLN A 357 -3.95 76.36 75.20
CA GLN A 357 -3.89 75.00 75.70
C GLN A 357 -4.99 74.73 76.75
N ASP A 358 -5.25 75.70 77.62
CA ASP A 358 -6.27 75.61 78.68
C ASP A 358 -7.71 75.52 78.12
N GLU A 359 -8.01 76.21 77.02
CA GLU A 359 -9.35 76.14 76.39
C GLU A 359 -9.61 74.79 75.68
N LEU A 360 -8.57 74.17 75.13
CA LEU A 360 -8.67 72.94 74.36
C LEU A 360 -9.09 71.73 75.22
N GLU A 361 -8.62 71.70 76.46
CA GLU A 361 -8.82 70.58 77.38
C GLU A 361 -10.32 70.40 77.72
N THR A 362 -11.05 71.51 77.85
CA THR A 362 -12.50 71.50 78.11
C THR A 362 -13.34 70.98 76.95
N LEU A 363 -12.93 71.24 75.70
CA LEU A 363 -13.64 70.78 74.50
C LEU A 363 -13.40 69.28 74.22
N LYS A 364 -12.29 68.73 74.72
CA LYS A 364 -11.92 67.32 74.52
C LYS A 364 -12.88 66.39 75.25
N GLU A 365 -13.24 66.72 76.50
CA GLU A 365 -14.16 65.91 77.32
C GLU A 365 -15.55 65.79 76.67
N MET A 366 -16.06 66.86 76.05
CA MET A 366 -17.37 66.85 75.36
C MET A 366 -17.40 65.95 74.11
N VAL A 367 -16.27 65.77 73.43
CA VAL A 367 -16.18 64.90 72.23
C VAL A 367 -16.16 63.42 72.61
N GLU A 368 -15.52 63.06 73.72
CA GLU A 368 -15.46 61.68 74.19
C GLU A 368 -16.85 61.12 74.52
N ASP A 369 -17.68 61.88 75.23
CA ASP A 369 -19.07 61.49 75.55
C ASP A 369 -19.93 61.23 74.29
N LYS A 370 -19.81 62.09 73.27
CA LYS A 370 -20.58 61.93 72.02
C LYS A 370 -20.07 60.80 71.14
N LYS A 371 -18.77 60.49 71.21
CA LYS A 371 -18.13 59.39 70.47
C LYS A 371 -18.61 58.02 70.97
N GLU A 372 -18.78 57.87 72.28
CA GLU A 372 -19.26 56.61 72.87
C GLU A 372 -20.68 56.27 72.40
N GLY A 373 -21.58 57.26 72.37
CA GLY A 373 -22.94 57.08 71.86
C GLY A 373 -23.04 56.73 70.37
N PHE A 374 -22.12 57.22 69.53
CA PHE A 374 -22.04 56.84 68.12
C PHE A 374 -21.55 55.39 67.94
N ASN A 375 -20.50 54.99 68.66
CA ASN A 375 -19.92 53.65 68.54
C ASN A 375 -20.91 52.54 68.89
N GLN A 376 -21.74 52.73 69.94
CA GLN A 376 -22.76 51.76 70.33
C GLN A 376 -23.80 51.51 69.22
N LYS A 377 -24.28 52.58 68.58
CA LYS A 377 -25.27 52.47 67.49
C LYS A 377 -24.67 51.91 66.19
N LYS A 378 -23.41 52.23 65.90
CA LYS A 378 -22.66 51.67 64.77
C LYS A 378 -22.47 50.15 64.89
N GLN A 379 -22.19 49.65 66.10
CA GLN A 379 -21.99 48.22 66.35
C GLN A 379 -23.26 47.39 66.09
N VAL A 380 -24.44 47.93 66.39
CA VAL A 380 -25.73 47.29 66.08
C VAL A 380 -25.94 47.17 64.57
N LEU A 381 -25.60 48.22 63.81
CA LEU A 381 -25.67 48.21 62.35
C LEU A 381 -24.70 47.20 61.71
N GLU A 382 -23.48 47.12 62.20
CA GLU A 382 -22.47 46.17 61.68
C GLU A 382 -22.88 44.70 61.89
N ASN A 383 -23.50 44.38 63.03
CA ASN A 383 -24.02 43.03 63.30
C ASN A 383 -25.15 42.66 62.31
N LEU A 384 -26.11 43.55 62.07
CA LEU A 384 -27.21 43.31 61.14
C LEU A 384 -26.71 43.15 59.69
N ARG A 385 -25.72 43.94 59.26
CA ARG A 385 -25.08 43.79 57.94
C ARG A 385 -24.32 42.47 57.80
N ARG A 386 -23.68 41.99 58.88
CA ARG A 386 -23.00 40.68 58.87
C ARG A 386 -24.00 39.54 58.69
N ASP A 387 -25.12 39.60 59.39
CA ASP A 387 -26.18 38.59 59.28
C ASP A 387 -26.80 38.61 57.87
N GLN A 388 -27.10 39.78 57.31
CA GLN A 388 -27.58 39.91 55.92
C GLN A 388 -26.61 39.25 54.92
N GLN A 389 -25.30 39.49 55.06
CA GLN A 389 -24.31 38.89 54.18
C GLN A 389 -24.28 37.36 54.25
N GLN A 390 -24.52 36.78 55.43
CA GLN A 390 -24.57 35.33 55.62
C GLN A 390 -25.80 34.72 54.94
N TRP A 391 -26.98 35.31 55.12
CA TRP A 391 -28.23 34.83 54.52
C TRP A 391 -28.26 35.02 52.99
N GLN A 392 -27.71 36.14 52.49
CA GLN A 392 -27.59 36.39 51.05
C GLN A 392 -26.64 35.40 50.36
N ARG A 393 -25.61 34.92 51.06
CA ARG A 393 -24.75 33.82 50.55
C ARG A 393 -25.53 32.51 50.43
N GLN A 394 -26.36 32.16 51.42
CA GLN A 394 -27.17 30.94 51.37
C GLN A 394 -28.23 31.01 50.26
N GLN A 395 -28.90 32.15 50.09
CA GLN A 395 -29.83 32.42 48.98
C GLN A 395 -29.14 32.24 47.62
N PHE A 396 -27.97 32.87 47.41
CA PHE A 396 -27.23 32.75 46.15
C PHE A 396 -26.77 31.33 45.85
N GLU A 397 -26.40 30.56 46.88
CA GLU A 397 -26.03 29.16 46.72
C GLU A 397 -27.21 28.27 46.31
N ALA A 398 -28.39 28.49 46.88
CA ALA A 398 -29.61 27.80 46.51
C ALA A 398 -30.06 28.20 45.08
N GLU A 399 -30.01 29.48 44.73
CA GLU A 399 -30.34 30.00 43.40
C GLU A 399 -29.41 29.41 42.33
N LYS A 400 -28.11 29.35 42.61
CA LYS A 400 -27.12 28.72 41.72
C LYS A 400 -27.43 27.23 41.50
N LYS A 401 -27.81 26.50 42.55
CA LYS A 401 -28.16 25.07 42.42
C LYS A 401 -29.37 24.88 41.51
N VAL A 402 -30.42 25.69 41.67
CA VAL A 402 -31.61 25.65 40.81
C VAL A 402 -31.26 25.98 39.36
N ALA A 403 -30.49 27.04 39.11
CA ALA A 403 -30.10 27.46 37.75
C ALA A 403 -29.23 26.43 37.00
N VAL A 404 -28.26 25.80 37.69
CA VAL A 404 -27.42 24.73 37.12
C VAL A 404 -28.26 23.50 36.75
N ALA A 405 -29.24 23.18 37.60
CA ALA A 405 -30.05 22.00 37.40
C ALA A 405 -31.13 22.23 36.31
N ASP A 406 -31.68 23.44 36.19
CA ASP A 406 -32.56 23.82 35.06
C ASP A 406 -31.85 23.80 33.71
N THR A 407 -30.60 24.27 33.66
CA THR A 407 -29.78 24.16 32.43
C THR A 407 -29.46 22.71 32.08
N SER A 408 -29.20 21.86 33.08
CA SER A 408 -29.03 20.41 32.89
C SER A 408 -30.31 19.75 32.33
N VAL A 409 -31.48 20.07 32.89
CA VAL A 409 -32.78 19.59 32.42
C VAL A 409 -33.05 20.02 30.97
N GLN A 410 -32.82 21.30 30.63
CA GLN A 410 -32.98 21.79 29.25
C GLN A 410 -32.05 21.09 28.25
N ASN A 411 -30.79 20.85 28.63
CA ASN A 411 -29.83 20.15 27.80
C ASN A 411 -30.22 18.69 27.57
N LEU A 412 -30.70 18.00 28.62
CA LEU A 412 -31.20 16.63 28.53
C LEU A 412 -32.43 16.54 27.61
N VAL A 413 -33.40 17.44 27.74
CA VAL A 413 -34.60 17.48 26.87
C VAL A 413 -34.20 17.69 25.41
N ARG A 414 -33.29 18.62 25.13
CA ARG A 414 -32.79 18.87 23.76
C ARG A 414 -32.04 17.66 23.19
N SER A 415 -31.24 16.99 24.02
CA SER A 415 -30.48 15.80 23.62
C SER A 415 -31.41 14.62 23.31
N ILE A 416 -32.44 14.42 24.14
CA ILE A 416 -33.49 13.42 23.89
C ILE A 416 -34.18 13.68 22.56
N GLN A 417 -34.57 14.93 22.29
CA GLN A 417 -35.21 15.30 21.02
C GLN A 417 -34.31 15.00 19.81
N GLN A 418 -33.03 15.37 19.87
CA GLN A 418 -32.10 15.12 18.77
C GLN A 418 -31.94 13.62 18.48
N VAL A 419 -31.76 12.79 19.51
CA VAL A 419 -31.62 11.33 19.34
C VAL A 419 -32.92 10.72 18.78
N GLN A 420 -34.08 11.26 19.16
CA GLN A 420 -35.38 10.85 18.62
C GLN A 420 -35.51 11.15 17.12
N GLU A 421 -35.06 12.33 16.67
CA GLU A 421 -35.05 12.75 15.26
C GLU A 421 -34.07 11.90 14.42
N GLU A 422 -32.88 11.60 14.96
CA GLU A 422 -31.93 10.69 14.32
C GLU A 422 -32.49 9.27 14.16
N LYS A 423 -33.19 8.76 15.19
CA LYS A 423 -33.85 7.45 15.13
C LYS A 423 -34.91 7.39 14.02
N THR A 424 -35.76 8.42 13.93
CA THR A 424 -36.82 8.47 12.91
C THR A 424 -36.24 8.54 11.50
N SER A 425 -35.23 9.38 11.27
CA SER A 425 -34.54 9.44 9.97
C SER A 425 -33.92 8.10 9.56
N ARG A 426 -33.32 7.36 10.51
CA ARG A 426 -32.74 6.02 10.24
C ARG A 426 -33.83 4.98 9.94
N GLN A 427 -34.99 5.05 10.58
CA GLN A 427 -36.12 4.17 10.28
C GLN A 427 -36.65 4.38 8.85
N GLU A 428 -36.72 5.63 8.39
CA GLU A 428 -37.10 5.94 7.00
C GLU A 428 -36.07 5.40 5.98
N GLN A 429 -34.78 5.48 6.30
CA GLN A 429 -33.72 4.92 5.46
C GLN A 429 -33.77 3.39 5.39
N ILE A 430 -34.10 2.71 6.49
CA ILE A 430 -34.31 1.26 6.48
C ILE A 430 -35.45 0.90 5.54
N GLN A 431 -36.60 1.58 5.63
CA GLN A 431 -37.74 1.32 4.74
C GLN A 431 -37.38 1.48 3.24
N GLN A 432 -36.58 2.49 2.90
CA GLN A 432 -36.11 2.67 1.52
C GLN A 432 -35.22 1.51 1.07
N LEU A 433 -34.24 1.11 1.90
CA LEU A 433 -33.33 0.01 1.60
C LEU A 433 -34.04 -1.36 1.54
N GLU A 434 -35.08 -1.56 2.35
CA GLU A 434 -35.93 -2.76 2.28
C GLU A 434 -36.67 -2.83 0.95
N GLY A 435 -37.20 -1.71 0.45
CA GLY A 435 -37.81 -1.65 -0.88
C GLY A 435 -36.80 -1.94 -2.01
N GLU A 436 -35.58 -1.39 -1.94
CA GLU A 436 -34.52 -1.70 -2.91
C GLU A 436 -34.11 -3.18 -2.87
N LYS A 437 -34.05 -3.76 -1.67
CA LYS A 437 -33.75 -5.18 -1.45
C LYS A 437 -34.78 -6.09 -2.12
N GLU A 438 -36.08 -5.80 -1.97
CA GLU A 438 -37.15 -6.60 -2.60
C GLU A 438 -37.04 -6.60 -4.14
N ILE A 439 -36.86 -5.42 -4.75
CA ILE A 439 -36.69 -5.29 -6.21
C ILE A 439 -35.47 -6.06 -6.70
N LEU A 440 -34.37 -6.00 -5.96
CA LEU A 440 -33.14 -6.70 -6.31
C LEU A 440 -33.29 -8.23 -6.17
N GLN A 441 -34.02 -8.70 -5.16
CA GLN A 441 -34.34 -10.13 -4.98
C GLN A 441 -35.17 -10.66 -6.14
N GLU A 442 -36.20 -9.92 -6.56
CA GLU A 442 -37.02 -10.27 -7.73
C GLU A 442 -36.17 -10.36 -9.00
N THR A 443 -35.30 -9.37 -9.22
CA THR A 443 -34.37 -9.34 -10.36
C THR A 443 -33.41 -10.54 -10.37
N ILE A 444 -32.91 -10.96 -9.21
CA ILE A 444 -32.03 -12.12 -9.07
C ILE A 444 -32.75 -13.41 -9.46
N GLU A 445 -33.99 -13.60 -9.00
CA GLU A 445 -34.77 -14.79 -9.33
C GLU A 445 -35.05 -14.88 -10.83
N THR A 446 -35.46 -13.77 -11.48
CA THR A 446 -35.65 -13.75 -12.94
C THR A 446 -34.38 -14.14 -13.70
N ARG A 447 -33.21 -13.63 -13.28
CA ARG A 447 -31.93 -13.95 -13.94
C ARG A 447 -31.46 -15.37 -13.66
N LYS A 448 -31.79 -15.96 -12.51
CA LYS A 448 -31.52 -17.37 -12.23
C LYS A 448 -32.36 -18.29 -13.12
N GLU A 449 -33.63 -17.96 -13.35
CA GLU A 449 -34.50 -18.70 -14.26
C GLU A 449 -33.96 -18.69 -15.70
N GLU A 450 -33.60 -17.50 -16.22
CA GLU A 450 -32.97 -17.37 -17.54
C GLU A 450 -31.68 -18.22 -17.66
N LEU A 451 -30.83 -18.19 -16.62
CA LEU A 451 -29.61 -18.99 -16.59
C LEU A 451 -29.89 -20.49 -16.58
N ALA A 452 -30.91 -20.94 -15.83
CA ALA A 452 -31.30 -22.34 -15.78
C ALA A 452 -31.80 -22.84 -17.14
N GLU A 453 -32.57 -22.03 -17.87
CA GLU A 453 -33.00 -22.35 -19.24
C GLU A 453 -31.81 -22.47 -20.20
N MET A 454 -30.83 -21.56 -20.12
CA MET A 454 -29.63 -21.62 -20.97
C MET A 454 -28.79 -22.87 -20.70
N ILE A 455 -28.62 -23.25 -19.43
CA ILE A 455 -27.90 -24.47 -19.04
C ILE A 455 -28.63 -25.71 -19.58
N ARG A 456 -29.95 -25.78 -19.42
CA ARG A 456 -30.75 -26.91 -19.92
C ARG A 456 -30.65 -27.04 -21.43
N PHE A 457 -30.74 -25.93 -22.17
CA PHE A 457 -30.57 -25.92 -23.62
C PHE A 457 -29.17 -26.41 -24.04
N GLN A 458 -28.13 -26.05 -23.28
CA GLN A 458 -26.77 -26.52 -23.53
C GLN A 458 -26.62 -28.03 -23.29
N GLU A 459 -27.19 -28.55 -22.22
CA GLU A 459 -27.18 -29.99 -21.92
C GLU A 459 -27.94 -30.81 -22.98
N GLU A 460 -29.12 -30.34 -23.41
CA GLU A 460 -29.87 -30.96 -24.50
C GLU A 460 -29.06 -30.98 -25.81
N THR A 461 -28.32 -29.91 -26.11
CA THR A 461 -27.46 -29.81 -27.30
C THR A 461 -26.24 -30.73 -27.21
N LYS A 462 -25.59 -30.82 -26.04
CA LYS A 462 -24.50 -31.78 -25.78
C LYS A 462 -24.98 -33.23 -25.92
N GLY A 463 -26.18 -33.53 -25.43
CA GLY A 463 -26.80 -34.85 -25.61
C GLY A 463 -27.02 -35.22 -27.09
N LYS A 464 -27.51 -34.27 -27.91
CA LYS A 464 -27.65 -34.46 -29.36
C LYS A 464 -26.31 -34.70 -30.05
N ILE A 465 -25.26 -33.97 -29.67
CA ILE A 465 -23.91 -34.17 -30.22
C ILE A 465 -23.40 -35.59 -29.95
N LEU A 466 -23.52 -36.08 -28.71
CA LEU A 466 -23.07 -37.42 -28.35
C LEU A 466 -23.84 -38.51 -29.09
N ALA A 467 -25.16 -38.36 -29.24
CA ALA A 467 -25.98 -39.29 -30.01
C ALA A 467 -25.55 -39.32 -31.49
N THR A 468 -25.39 -38.17 -32.14
CA THR A 468 -24.97 -38.09 -33.54
C THR A 468 -23.53 -38.57 -33.75
N GLN A 469 -22.62 -38.39 -32.78
CA GLN A 469 -21.27 -38.95 -32.83
C GLN A 469 -21.27 -40.48 -32.75
N SER A 470 -22.11 -41.07 -31.89
CA SER A 470 -22.30 -42.52 -31.82
C SER A 470 -22.82 -43.09 -33.15
N ASP A 471 -23.75 -42.39 -33.81
CA ASP A 471 -24.26 -42.80 -35.13
C ASP A 471 -23.13 -42.78 -36.19
N ILE A 472 -22.24 -41.79 -36.16
CA ILE A 472 -21.09 -41.70 -37.07
C ILE A 472 -20.12 -42.88 -36.85
N GLU A 473 -19.87 -43.26 -35.61
CA GLU A 473 -18.99 -44.40 -35.30
C GLU A 473 -19.57 -45.71 -35.84
N GLN A 474 -20.86 -45.96 -35.64
CA GLN A 474 -21.53 -47.14 -36.21
C GLN A 474 -21.49 -47.17 -37.75
N LEU A 475 -21.68 -46.01 -38.40
CA LEU A 475 -21.56 -45.90 -39.85
C LEU A 475 -20.11 -46.09 -40.34
N ARG A 476 -19.11 -45.69 -39.56
CA ARG A 476 -17.70 -45.93 -39.88
C ARG A 476 -17.31 -47.40 -39.77
N ASP A 477 -17.79 -48.10 -38.75
CA ASP A 477 -17.53 -49.54 -38.60
C ASP A 477 -18.12 -50.33 -39.77
N THR A 478 -19.37 -50.04 -40.13
CA THR A 478 -20.01 -50.65 -41.31
C THR A 478 -19.30 -50.30 -42.63
N LEU A 479 -18.80 -49.07 -42.78
CA LEU A 479 -17.97 -48.68 -43.92
C LEU A 479 -16.68 -49.49 -44.00
N VAL A 480 -15.99 -49.72 -42.88
CA VAL A 480 -14.75 -50.51 -42.84
C VAL A 480 -15.00 -51.95 -43.28
N ASP A 481 -16.08 -52.57 -42.81
CA ASP A 481 -16.43 -53.94 -43.15
C ASP A 481 -16.80 -54.10 -44.63
N GLU A 482 -17.62 -53.20 -45.19
CA GLU A 482 -17.97 -53.24 -46.62
C GLU A 482 -16.76 -52.91 -47.52
N ASN A 483 -15.89 -52.00 -47.10
CA ASN A 483 -14.67 -51.67 -47.86
C ASN A 483 -13.68 -52.85 -47.86
N ARG A 484 -13.58 -53.63 -46.78
CA ARG A 484 -12.79 -54.87 -46.76
C ARG A 484 -13.33 -55.93 -47.73
N LYS A 485 -14.65 -56.08 -47.84
CA LYS A 485 -15.28 -56.99 -48.82
C LYS A 485 -14.97 -56.55 -50.25
N LEU A 486 -15.09 -55.26 -50.51
CA LEU A 486 -14.77 -54.64 -51.81
C LEU A 486 -13.31 -54.88 -52.20
N ASP A 487 -12.36 -54.61 -51.29
CA ASP A 487 -10.92 -54.80 -51.55
C ASP A 487 -10.58 -56.28 -51.82
N SER A 488 -11.18 -57.21 -51.06
CA SER A 488 -11.03 -58.66 -51.29
C SER A 488 -11.50 -59.05 -52.71
N LYS A 489 -12.67 -58.56 -53.13
CA LYS A 489 -13.24 -58.85 -54.46
C LYS A 489 -12.48 -58.19 -55.60
N LYS A 490 -11.97 -56.97 -55.41
CA LYS A 490 -11.08 -56.29 -56.37
C LYS A 490 -9.78 -57.06 -56.58
N ASN A 491 -9.14 -57.52 -55.49
CA ASN A 491 -7.93 -58.35 -55.57
C ASN A 491 -8.19 -59.70 -56.29
N GLU A 492 -9.33 -60.35 -56.02
CA GLU A 492 -9.74 -61.58 -56.71
C GLU A 492 -9.92 -61.36 -58.22
N PHE A 493 -10.57 -60.25 -58.59
CA PHE A 493 -10.76 -59.84 -59.99
C PHE A 493 -9.42 -59.55 -60.69
N ASP A 494 -8.53 -58.76 -60.08
CA ASP A 494 -7.25 -58.38 -60.69
C ASP A 494 -6.33 -59.58 -60.92
N LEU A 495 -6.28 -60.52 -59.96
CA LEU A 495 -5.54 -61.77 -60.10
C LEU A 495 -6.09 -62.59 -61.28
N LEU A 496 -7.41 -62.79 -61.34
CA LEU A 496 -8.04 -63.62 -62.37
C LEU A 496 -7.95 -62.97 -63.76
N LYS A 497 -7.98 -61.64 -63.83
CA LYS A 497 -7.80 -60.85 -65.05
C LYS A 497 -6.38 -60.98 -65.58
N SER A 498 -5.37 -60.88 -64.71
CA SER A 498 -3.96 -61.06 -65.10
C SER A 498 -3.68 -62.45 -65.69
N LEU A 499 -4.34 -63.49 -65.18
CA LEU A 499 -4.23 -64.87 -65.68
C LEU A 499 -4.94 -65.10 -67.01
N VAL A 500 -6.03 -64.37 -67.28
CA VAL A 500 -6.74 -64.42 -68.57
C VAL A 500 -5.95 -63.66 -69.64
N ASP A 501 -5.48 -62.46 -69.34
CA ASP A 501 -4.77 -61.60 -70.30
C ASP A 501 -3.39 -62.18 -70.71
N SER A 502 -2.73 -62.91 -69.81
CA SER A 502 -1.45 -63.58 -70.08
C SER A 502 -1.57 -64.88 -70.89
N LEU A 503 -2.79 -65.38 -71.13
CA LEU A 503 -3.08 -66.69 -71.76
C LEU A 503 -2.24 -67.83 -71.15
N GLU A 504 -1.94 -67.76 -69.85
CA GLU A 504 -1.06 -68.70 -69.17
C GLU A 504 -1.73 -70.08 -69.03
N GLY A 505 -1.05 -71.14 -69.48
CA GLY A 505 -1.58 -72.50 -69.52
C GLY A 505 -2.16 -72.99 -70.86
N TYR A 506 -2.09 -72.19 -71.94
CA TYR A 506 -2.41 -72.62 -73.31
C TYR A 506 -1.14 -72.86 -74.17
N PRO A 507 -1.15 -73.85 -75.10
CA PRO A 507 -0.07 -74.08 -76.07
C PRO A 507 0.25 -72.86 -76.95
N GLU A 508 1.49 -72.76 -77.45
CA GLU A 508 1.95 -71.65 -78.31
C GLU A 508 1.11 -71.51 -79.59
N SER A 509 0.56 -72.60 -80.13
CA SER A 509 -0.31 -72.61 -81.30
C SER A 509 -1.60 -71.82 -81.09
N ILE A 510 -2.21 -71.92 -79.90
CA ILE A 510 -3.42 -71.18 -79.53
C ILE A 510 -3.11 -69.70 -79.31
N LYS A 511 -2.00 -69.41 -78.62
CA LYS A 511 -1.53 -68.02 -78.41
C LYS A 511 -1.24 -67.32 -79.73
N PHE A 512 -0.66 -68.02 -80.69
CA PHE A 512 -0.36 -67.50 -82.02
C PHE A 512 -1.64 -67.27 -82.84
N LEU A 513 -2.54 -68.25 -82.87
CA LEU A 513 -3.81 -68.12 -83.58
C LEU A 513 -4.69 -67.00 -83.00
N LYS A 514 -4.80 -66.85 -81.67
CA LYS A 514 -5.60 -65.76 -81.07
C LYS A 514 -5.09 -64.36 -81.41
N LYS A 515 -3.78 -64.21 -81.68
CA LYS A 515 -3.13 -62.91 -81.98
C LYS A 515 -3.14 -62.53 -83.47
N ASN A 516 -3.25 -63.48 -84.40
CA ASN A 516 -3.18 -63.21 -85.84
C ASN A 516 -4.55 -62.99 -86.47
N THR A 517 -4.74 -61.89 -87.20
CA THR A 517 -6.02 -61.49 -87.83
C THR A 517 -6.30 -62.15 -89.19
N ASP A 518 -5.34 -62.90 -89.75
CA ASP A 518 -5.42 -63.51 -91.08
C ASP A 518 -6.36 -64.75 -91.16
N TRP A 519 -7.00 -65.09 -90.05
CA TRP A 519 -8.06 -66.10 -89.95
C TRP A 519 -9.11 -65.60 -88.95
N ASN A 520 -10.14 -66.39 -88.66
CA ASN A 520 -11.14 -66.08 -87.64
C ASN A 520 -10.56 -66.13 -86.21
N ASN A 521 -9.74 -65.14 -85.84
CA ASN A 521 -9.12 -65.02 -84.52
C ASN A 521 -10.11 -64.81 -83.36
N LYS A 522 -11.36 -64.48 -83.70
CA LYS A 522 -12.48 -64.37 -82.76
C LYS A 522 -13.14 -65.71 -82.46
N ALA A 523 -12.78 -66.79 -83.17
CA ALA A 523 -13.23 -68.13 -82.82
C ALA A 523 -12.94 -68.41 -81.34
N PRO A 524 -13.95 -68.83 -80.56
CA PRO A 524 -13.77 -69.14 -79.15
C PRO A 524 -13.10 -70.50 -78.98
N ILE A 525 -12.42 -70.68 -77.86
CA ILE A 525 -11.88 -71.97 -77.43
C ILE A 525 -12.95 -72.65 -76.57
N LEU A 526 -13.02 -73.98 -76.59
CA LEU A 526 -14.02 -74.74 -75.82
C LEU A 526 -14.08 -74.36 -74.33
N SER A 527 -12.94 -74.05 -73.70
CA SER A 527 -12.83 -73.57 -72.31
C SER A 527 -13.62 -72.31 -71.99
N ASP A 528 -13.84 -71.44 -72.99
CA ASP A 528 -14.57 -70.19 -72.86
C ASP A 528 -16.07 -70.36 -73.18
N VAL A 529 -16.45 -71.49 -73.80
CA VAL A 529 -17.81 -71.79 -74.24
C VAL A 529 -18.60 -72.54 -73.17
N PHE A 530 -17.98 -73.50 -72.49
CA PHE A 530 -18.62 -74.31 -71.47
C PHE A 530 -18.46 -73.66 -70.09
N PHE A 531 -19.57 -73.31 -69.44
CA PHE A 531 -19.55 -72.80 -68.07
C PHE A 531 -20.21 -73.80 -67.12
N CYS A 532 -19.49 -74.30 -66.13
CA CYS A 532 -20.01 -75.30 -65.19
C CYS A 532 -20.19 -74.72 -63.78
N LYS A 533 -21.22 -75.18 -63.07
CA LYS A 533 -21.40 -74.87 -61.65
C LYS A 533 -20.18 -75.31 -60.83
N GLU A 534 -19.76 -74.49 -59.87
CA GLU A 534 -18.48 -74.65 -59.17
C GLU A 534 -18.30 -76.02 -58.50
N GLU A 535 -19.38 -76.56 -57.92
CA GLU A 535 -19.41 -77.88 -57.28
C GLU A 535 -19.11 -79.07 -58.22
N TYR A 536 -19.30 -78.89 -59.53
CA TYR A 536 -19.13 -79.94 -60.56
C TYR A 536 -17.98 -79.62 -61.52
N ARG A 537 -17.31 -78.47 -61.33
CA ARG A 537 -16.31 -77.96 -62.26
C ARG A 537 -15.14 -78.92 -62.42
N THR A 538 -14.62 -79.47 -61.33
CA THR A 538 -13.44 -80.35 -61.36
C THR A 538 -13.69 -81.63 -62.15
N CYS A 539 -14.82 -82.29 -61.95
CA CYS A 539 -15.11 -83.56 -62.64
C CYS A 539 -15.45 -83.34 -64.12
N VAL A 540 -16.17 -82.26 -64.45
CA VAL A 540 -16.50 -81.92 -65.84
C VAL A 540 -15.27 -81.40 -66.60
N GLU A 541 -14.41 -80.60 -65.95
CA GLU A 541 -13.17 -80.09 -66.55
C GLU A 541 -12.18 -81.22 -66.83
N ASN A 542 -12.00 -82.17 -65.91
CA ASN A 542 -11.14 -83.35 -66.13
C ASN A 542 -11.63 -84.19 -67.32
N PHE A 543 -12.94 -84.34 -67.49
CA PHE A 543 -13.49 -85.06 -68.64
C PHE A 543 -13.26 -84.31 -69.97
N LEU A 544 -13.44 -82.99 -69.95
CA LEU A 544 -13.29 -82.15 -71.15
C LEU A 544 -11.84 -81.77 -71.45
N GLU A 545 -10.89 -82.02 -70.53
CA GLU A 545 -9.47 -81.63 -70.63
C GLU A 545 -8.85 -81.87 -72.01
N PRO A 546 -9.03 -83.04 -72.67
CA PRO A 546 -8.45 -83.29 -73.99
C PRO A 546 -8.96 -82.32 -75.06
N TYR A 547 -10.13 -81.74 -74.86
CA TYR A 547 -10.86 -80.89 -75.80
C TYR A 547 -10.85 -79.40 -75.41
N LEU A 548 -10.45 -79.04 -74.19
CA LEU A 548 -10.49 -77.65 -73.69
C LEU A 548 -9.66 -76.67 -74.52
N ASN A 549 -8.70 -77.18 -75.29
CA ASN A 549 -7.80 -76.42 -76.16
C ASN A 549 -8.30 -76.33 -77.62
N TYR A 550 -9.49 -76.85 -77.93
CA TYR A 550 -10.01 -76.88 -79.29
C TYR A 550 -10.72 -75.58 -79.61
N TYR A 551 -10.47 -75.04 -80.80
CA TYR A 551 -11.24 -73.91 -81.32
C TYR A 551 -12.59 -74.39 -81.87
N VAL A 552 -13.63 -73.62 -81.63
CA VAL A 552 -14.96 -73.87 -82.20
C VAL A 552 -15.16 -72.92 -83.38
N VAL A 553 -15.13 -73.47 -84.59
CA VAL A 553 -15.28 -72.71 -85.85
C VAL A 553 -16.61 -73.05 -86.51
N ASN A 554 -17.10 -72.16 -87.37
CA ASN A 554 -18.41 -72.37 -87.99
C ASN A 554 -18.34 -73.49 -89.05
N ASN A 555 -17.39 -73.38 -89.98
CA ASN A 555 -17.26 -74.25 -91.14
C ASN A 555 -15.84 -74.85 -91.29
N THR A 556 -15.69 -75.81 -92.21
CA THR A 556 -14.42 -76.49 -92.46
C THR A 556 -13.36 -75.56 -93.04
N GLU A 557 -13.75 -74.53 -93.79
CA GLU A 557 -12.83 -73.58 -94.43
C GLU A 557 -12.03 -72.77 -93.38
N GLU A 558 -12.69 -72.31 -92.32
CA GLU A 558 -12.05 -71.60 -91.20
C GLU A 558 -10.97 -72.45 -90.51
N ALA A 559 -11.25 -73.75 -90.30
CA ALA A 559 -10.27 -74.68 -89.72
C ALA A 559 -9.06 -74.88 -90.64
N ILE A 560 -9.28 -75.05 -91.94
CA ILE A 560 -8.20 -75.23 -92.93
C ILE A 560 -7.33 -73.98 -93.02
N GLN A 561 -7.93 -72.79 -93.01
CA GLN A 561 -7.19 -71.51 -92.98
C GLN A 561 -6.28 -71.41 -91.76
N ALA A 562 -6.80 -71.74 -90.57
CA ALA A 562 -6.02 -71.73 -89.34
C ALA A 562 -4.87 -72.76 -89.35
N ILE A 563 -5.12 -73.97 -89.89
CA ILE A 563 -4.09 -75.01 -90.04
C ILE A 563 -3.00 -74.56 -91.02
N HIS A 564 -3.36 -73.99 -92.17
CA HIS A 564 -2.41 -73.47 -93.14
C HIS A 564 -1.57 -72.33 -92.54
N LEU A 565 -2.19 -71.46 -91.75
CA LEU A 565 -1.49 -70.37 -91.07
C LEU A 565 -0.46 -70.89 -90.03
N LEU A 566 -0.82 -71.93 -89.29
CA LEU A 566 0.09 -72.60 -88.36
C LEU A 566 1.25 -73.31 -89.07
N ASP A 567 0.97 -73.95 -90.21
CA ASP A 567 1.98 -74.67 -91.00
C ASP A 567 2.98 -73.71 -91.66
N LEU A 568 2.50 -72.64 -92.30
CA LEU A 568 3.33 -71.57 -92.86
C LEU A 568 4.31 -70.98 -91.84
N ASN A 569 3.84 -70.75 -90.61
CA ASN A 569 4.62 -70.10 -89.55
C ASN A 569 5.32 -71.10 -88.60
N LYS A 570 5.16 -72.42 -88.83
CA LYS A 570 5.69 -73.49 -87.98
C LYS A 570 5.35 -73.33 -86.50
N LYS A 571 4.12 -72.90 -86.18
CA LYS A 571 3.67 -72.57 -84.80
C LYS A 571 2.90 -73.68 -84.10
N GLY A 572 3.21 -74.94 -84.42
CA GLY A 572 2.64 -76.11 -83.75
C GLY A 572 1.31 -76.59 -84.35
N LYS A 573 0.57 -77.40 -83.58
CA LYS A 573 -0.71 -78.01 -83.99
C LYS A 573 -1.88 -77.44 -83.18
N ALA A 574 -3.04 -77.31 -83.80
CA ALA A 574 -4.29 -76.94 -83.14
C ALA A 574 -5.42 -77.85 -83.65
N ASN A 575 -6.44 -78.04 -82.81
CA ASN A 575 -7.60 -78.87 -83.11
C ASN A 575 -8.85 -78.00 -83.15
N PHE A 576 -9.83 -78.41 -83.97
CA PHE A 576 -11.02 -77.60 -84.27
C PHE A 576 -12.28 -78.46 -84.21
N PHE A 577 -13.35 -77.90 -83.64
CA PHE A 577 -14.72 -78.40 -83.80
C PHE A 577 -15.42 -77.57 -84.87
N ILE A 578 -16.08 -78.23 -85.82
CA ILE A 578 -16.79 -77.58 -86.93
C ILE A 578 -18.28 -77.61 -86.61
N LEU A 579 -18.86 -76.44 -86.32
CA LEU A 579 -20.24 -76.33 -85.85
C LEU A 579 -21.27 -76.81 -86.88
N ASP A 580 -21.04 -76.54 -88.17
CA ASP A 580 -21.96 -76.91 -89.26
C ASP A 580 -22.21 -78.43 -89.36
N GLN A 581 -21.36 -79.26 -88.74
CA GLN A 581 -21.48 -80.72 -88.77
C GLN A 581 -22.31 -81.28 -87.59
N PHE A 582 -22.68 -80.46 -86.61
CA PHE A 582 -23.45 -80.89 -85.43
C PHE A 582 -24.94 -80.56 -85.61
N ASN A 583 -25.70 -81.49 -86.20
CA ASN A 583 -27.16 -81.35 -86.32
C ASN A 583 -27.86 -81.47 -84.97
N HIS A 584 -28.84 -80.59 -84.70
CA HIS A 584 -29.69 -80.65 -83.51
C HIS A 584 -30.48 -81.96 -83.45
N GLN A 585 -29.94 -82.97 -82.75
CA GLN A 585 -30.70 -84.14 -82.31
C GLN A 585 -31.11 -83.97 -80.86
N SER A 586 -32.41 -83.83 -80.63
CA SER A 586 -33.05 -83.89 -79.32
C SER A 586 -33.43 -85.34 -79.01
N GLY A 587 -32.53 -86.09 -78.37
CA GLY A 587 -32.86 -87.40 -77.81
C GLY A 587 -33.29 -87.28 -76.35
N SER A 588 -34.40 -87.89 -75.95
CA SER A 588 -34.69 -88.08 -74.51
C SER A 588 -33.72 -89.13 -73.97
N LEU A 589 -32.73 -88.67 -73.23
CA LEU A 589 -31.73 -89.53 -72.61
C LEU A 589 -32.34 -90.14 -71.35
N PHE A 590 -32.37 -91.47 -71.31
CA PHE A 590 -32.64 -92.24 -70.10
C PHE A 590 -31.66 -91.80 -69.01
N THR A 591 -32.17 -91.27 -67.89
CA THR A 591 -31.37 -90.91 -66.71
C THR A 591 -31.24 -92.14 -65.81
N PRO A 592 -30.03 -92.69 -65.62
CA PRO A 592 -29.81 -93.76 -64.67
C PRO A 592 -30.13 -93.28 -63.24
N PRO A 593 -30.81 -94.09 -62.41
CA PRO A 593 -31.13 -93.74 -61.03
C PRO A 593 -29.83 -93.50 -60.22
N GLY A 594 -29.81 -92.43 -59.42
CA GLY A 594 -28.64 -92.02 -58.65
C GLY A 594 -27.62 -91.16 -59.41
N THR A 595 -27.95 -90.66 -60.61
CA THR A 595 -27.04 -89.84 -61.42
C THR A 595 -27.67 -88.54 -61.92
N THR A 596 -26.85 -87.51 -62.11
CA THR A 596 -27.23 -86.20 -62.66
C THR A 596 -26.65 -86.05 -64.08
N PRO A 597 -27.42 -85.68 -65.11
CA PRO A 597 -26.88 -85.44 -66.46
C PRO A 597 -25.80 -84.34 -66.45
N ALA A 598 -24.64 -84.58 -67.04
CA ALA A 598 -23.57 -83.57 -67.06
C ALA A 598 -23.99 -82.30 -67.84
N LEU A 599 -24.88 -82.43 -68.83
CA LEU A 599 -25.42 -81.29 -69.58
C LEU A 599 -26.30 -80.36 -68.74
N SER A 600 -26.90 -80.82 -67.62
CA SER A 600 -27.76 -79.97 -66.78
C SER A 600 -26.98 -79.09 -65.78
N VAL A 601 -25.69 -79.38 -65.58
CA VAL A 601 -24.79 -78.61 -64.70
C VAL A 601 -23.86 -77.67 -65.47
N VAL A 602 -24.00 -77.64 -66.81
CA VAL A 602 -23.26 -76.75 -67.70
C VAL A 602 -24.21 -75.77 -68.38
N GLU A 603 -23.88 -74.48 -68.32
CA GLU A 603 -24.51 -73.40 -69.08
C GLU A 603 -23.82 -73.24 -70.44
N LEU A 604 -24.62 -73.27 -71.51
CA LEU A 604 -24.17 -73.16 -72.91
C LEU A 604 -25.13 -72.26 -73.70
N ASP A 605 -24.59 -71.44 -74.60
CA ASP A 605 -25.40 -70.69 -75.55
C ASP A 605 -26.11 -71.64 -76.54
N GLU A 606 -27.28 -71.23 -77.02
CA GLU A 606 -28.12 -71.98 -77.98
C GLU A 606 -27.32 -72.57 -79.16
N LYS A 607 -26.43 -71.77 -79.76
CA LYS A 607 -25.60 -72.17 -80.91
C LYS A 607 -24.62 -73.32 -80.64
N TYR A 608 -24.25 -73.55 -79.38
CA TYR A 608 -23.29 -74.60 -79.01
C TYR A 608 -23.99 -75.84 -78.41
N LYS A 609 -25.32 -75.85 -78.30
CA LYS A 609 -26.07 -76.99 -77.73
C LYS A 609 -25.84 -78.30 -78.49
N GLY A 610 -25.69 -78.24 -79.82
CA GLY A 610 -25.36 -79.42 -80.63
C GLY A 610 -24.00 -80.04 -80.24
N LEU A 611 -22.98 -79.20 -80.07
CA LEU A 611 -21.65 -79.59 -79.59
C LEU A 611 -21.69 -80.09 -78.14
N GLY A 612 -22.47 -79.41 -77.28
CA GLY A 612 -22.71 -79.83 -75.90
C GLY A 612 -23.34 -81.22 -75.80
N ASN A 613 -24.34 -81.51 -76.63
CA ASN A 613 -24.97 -82.83 -76.66
C ASN A 613 -24.02 -83.90 -77.21
N TYR A 614 -23.16 -83.56 -78.18
CA TYR A 614 -22.13 -84.48 -78.68
C TYR A 614 -21.10 -84.85 -77.61
N LEU A 615 -20.61 -83.87 -76.84
CA LEU A 615 -19.56 -84.09 -75.84
C LEU A 615 -20.11 -84.64 -74.52
N LEU A 616 -21.26 -84.15 -74.04
CA LEU A 616 -21.80 -84.41 -72.71
C LEU A 616 -23.16 -85.15 -72.70
N GLY A 617 -23.77 -85.40 -73.86
CA GLY A 617 -25.11 -86.00 -73.94
C GLY A 617 -25.19 -87.42 -73.35
N LYS A 618 -24.11 -88.21 -73.42
CA LYS A 618 -24.02 -89.55 -72.82
C LYS A 618 -23.27 -89.58 -71.48
N VAL A 619 -23.07 -88.41 -70.85
CA VAL A 619 -22.24 -88.25 -69.65
C VAL A 619 -23.12 -87.90 -68.45
N PHE A 620 -22.96 -88.65 -67.37
CA PHE A 620 -23.70 -88.48 -66.13
C PHE A 620 -22.74 -88.36 -64.94
N ILE A 621 -23.18 -87.73 -63.85
CA ILE A 621 -22.39 -87.46 -62.65
C ILE A 621 -23.06 -88.15 -61.46
N ALA A 622 -22.28 -88.88 -60.67
CA ALA A 622 -22.72 -89.53 -59.44
C ALA A 622 -21.90 -89.04 -58.25
N ASP A 623 -22.48 -89.10 -57.05
CA ASP A 623 -21.76 -88.74 -55.81
C ASP A 623 -20.73 -89.81 -55.43
N ASP A 624 -21.06 -91.09 -55.62
CA ASP A 624 -20.15 -92.22 -55.43
C ASP A 624 -20.35 -93.27 -56.52
N ILE A 625 -19.32 -93.47 -57.36
CA ILE A 625 -19.32 -94.46 -58.45
C ILE A 625 -19.45 -95.90 -57.90
N ALA A 626 -18.97 -96.18 -56.68
CA ALA A 626 -19.02 -97.53 -56.11
C ALA A 626 -20.44 -97.99 -55.74
N SER A 627 -21.37 -97.05 -55.58
CA SER A 627 -22.77 -97.31 -55.21
C SER A 627 -23.68 -97.68 -56.39
N LEU A 628 -23.17 -97.60 -57.62
CA LEU A 628 -23.96 -97.78 -58.84
C LEU A 628 -23.88 -99.21 -59.39
N ASP A 629 -25.05 -99.76 -59.73
CA ASP A 629 -25.16 -101.05 -60.43
C ASP A 629 -25.11 -100.83 -61.95
N PHE A 630 -23.92 -100.99 -62.54
CA PHE A 630 -23.67 -100.81 -63.97
C PHE A 630 -24.39 -101.83 -64.86
N THR A 631 -25.01 -102.89 -64.31
CA THR A 631 -25.78 -103.86 -65.09
C THR A 631 -27.15 -103.32 -65.53
N GLN A 632 -27.63 -102.24 -64.92
CA GLN A 632 -28.92 -101.60 -65.21
C GLN A 632 -28.86 -100.56 -66.34
N PHE A 633 -27.67 -100.32 -66.92
CA PHE A 633 -27.47 -99.33 -67.96
C PHE A 633 -27.75 -99.95 -69.35
N PRO A 634 -28.72 -99.42 -70.12
CA PRO A 634 -29.19 -100.06 -71.35
C PRO A 634 -28.26 -99.87 -72.56
N ASP A 635 -27.38 -98.88 -72.54
CA ASP A 635 -26.53 -98.48 -73.67
C ASP A 635 -25.04 -98.69 -73.36
N LYS A 636 -24.27 -99.19 -74.33
CA LYS A 636 -22.85 -99.59 -74.13
C LYS A 636 -21.87 -98.41 -74.08
N ASP A 637 -22.35 -97.20 -74.39
CA ASP A 637 -21.55 -95.98 -74.51
C ASP A 637 -21.76 -94.96 -73.36
N VAL A 638 -22.48 -95.33 -72.29
CA VAL A 638 -22.73 -94.41 -71.17
C VAL A 638 -21.47 -94.21 -70.32
N LEU A 639 -21.23 -92.95 -69.93
CA LEU A 639 -20.08 -92.54 -69.13
C LEU A 639 -20.54 -91.89 -67.82
N VAL A 640 -20.00 -92.35 -66.69
CA VAL A 640 -20.33 -91.81 -65.37
C VAL A 640 -19.07 -91.20 -64.73
N LEU A 641 -19.21 -89.99 -64.21
CA LEU A 641 -18.19 -89.21 -63.51
C LEU A 641 -18.51 -89.12 -62.02
N GLU A 642 -17.51 -89.28 -61.17
CA GLU A 642 -17.59 -88.98 -59.74
C GLU A 642 -17.17 -87.53 -59.51
N LYS A 643 -17.73 -86.84 -58.51
CA LYS A 643 -17.30 -85.47 -58.13
C LYS A 643 -15.79 -85.34 -57.87
N THR A 644 -15.16 -86.42 -57.40
CA THR A 644 -13.71 -86.50 -57.11
C THR A 644 -12.83 -86.68 -58.35
N GLY A 645 -13.42 -86.81 -59.55
CA GLY A 645 -12.69 -86.92 -60.82
C GLY A 645 -12.45 -88.36 -61.31
N LYS A 646 -13.02 -89.38 -60.66
CA LYS A 646 -13.03 -90.75 -61.19
C LYS A 646 -14.02 -90.87 -62.35
N MET A 647 -13.69 -91.67 -63.36
CA MET A 647 -14.51 -91.88 -64.54
C MET A 647 -14.69 -93.38 -64.82
N HIS A 648 -15.93 -93.78 -65.11
CA HIS A 648 -16.32 -95.13 -65.49
C HIS A 648 -16.93 -95.13 -66.89
N ARG A 649 -16.34 -95.86 -67.85
CA ARG A 649 -16.81 -95.96 -69.24
C ARG A 649 -17.13 -97.42 -69.59
N GLY A 650 -18.42 -97.74 -69.66
CA GLY A 650 -18.91 -99.10 -69.97
C GLY A 650 -18.38 -100.17 -69.01
N LYS A 651 -18.33 -101.44 -69.44
CA LYS A 651 -17.98 -102.59 -68.57
C LYS A 651 -16.47 -102.80 -68.35
N TYR A 652 -15.61 -102.18 -69.15
CA TYR A 652 -14.19 -102.58 -69.27
C TYR A 652 -13.16 -101.47 -68.99
N SER A 653 -13.57 -100.26 -68.64
CA SER A 653 -12.65 -99.12 -68.47
C SER A 653 -13.02 -98.25 -67.27
N ILE A 654 -12.07 -98.14 -66.31
CA ILE A 654 -12.09 -97.22 -65.18
C ILE A 654 -10.80 -96.41 -65.20
N SER A 655 -10.89 -95.11 -64.93
CA SER A 655 -9.73 -94.21 -64.80
C SER A 655 -9.91 -93.28 -63.59
N GLY A 656 -8.82 -93.01 -62.87
CA GLY A 656 -8.79 -92.09 -61.74
C GLY A 656 -7.37 -91.64 -61.38
N GLY A 657 -7.23 -90.48 -60.75
CA GLY A 657 -5.96 -89.87 -60.34
C GLY A 657 -6.18 -88.65 -59.42
N SER A 658 -5.10 -88.07 -58.89
CA SER A 658 -5.13 -86.84 -58.08
C SER A 658 -4.74 -85.61 -58.93
N VAL A 659 -5.52 -84.55 -58.88
CA VAL A 659 -5.24 -83.28 -59.57
C VAL A 659 -4.33 -82.40 -58.70
N GLY A 660 -3.24 -81.85 -59.26
CA GLY A 660 -2.35 -80.95 -58.53
C GLY A 660 -2.99 -79.57 -58.27
N LEU A 661 -2.54 -78.84 -57.23
CA LEU A 661 -3.09 -77.53 -56.79
C LEU A 661 -3.18 -76.45 -57.89
N PHE A 662 -2.46 -76.60 -59.00
CA PHE A 662 -2.40 -75.65 -60.12
C PHE A 662 -2.88 -76.22 -61.47
N GLU A 663 -3.29 -77.50 -61.52
CA GLU A 663 -3.98 -78.07 -62.68
C GLU A 663 -5.49 -78.13 -62.39
N GLY A 664 -6.32 -77.49 -63.23
CA GLY A 664 -7.77 -77.67 -63.19
C GLY A 664 -8.62 -76.48 -62.69
N LYS A 665 -8.51 -75.30 -63.33
CA LYS A 665 -9.55 -74.25 -63.33
C LYS A 665 -9.55 -73.42 -64.63
N LYS A 666 -9.41 -74.05 -65.80
CA LYS A 666 -9.44 -73.38 -67.12
C LYS A 666 -10.86 -73.11 -67.61
N LEU A 667 -11.84 -73.91 -67.19
CA LEU A 667 -13.22 -73.83 -67.65
C LEU A 667 -13.94 -72.58 -67.10
N GLY A 668 -14.42 -71.65 -67.95
CA GLY A 668 -15.31 -70.55 -67.51
C GLY A 668 -14.66 -69.33 -66.84
N ARG A 669 -13.35 -69.08 -67.03
CA ARG A 669 -12.64 -67.92 -66.42
C ARG A 669 -13.21 -66.55 -66.82
N ALA A 670 -13.57 -66.37 -68.10
CA ALA A 670 -14.08 -65.09 -68.61
C ALA A 670 -15.42 -64.68 -67.98
N LYS A 671 -16.35 -65.62 -67.80
CA LYS A 671 -17.67 -65.35 -67.20
C LYS A 671 -17.60 -65.08 -65.68
N ASN A 672 -16.60 -65.64 -64.99
CA ASN A 672 -16.35 -65.32 -63.58
C ASN A 672 -15.82 -63.90 -63.39
N LEU A 673 -15.03 -63.37 -64.33
CA LEU A 673 -14.61 -61.96 -64.31
C LEU A 673 -15.83 -61.02 -64.42
N GLU A 674 -16.77 -61.30 -65.32
CA GLU A 674 -17.98 -60.49 -65.46
C GLU A 674 -18.83 -60.47 -64.18
N LYS A 675 -18.95 -61.61 -63.48
CA LYS A 675 -19.68 -61.68 -62.19
C LYS A 675 -18.98 -60.89 -61.09
N LEU A 676 -17.66 -61.03 -60.95
CA LEU A 676 -16.86 -60.28 -59.98
C LEU A 676 -16.92 -58.76 -60.25
N GLU A 677 -16.90 -58.34 -61.51
CA GLU A 677 -17.03 -56.91 -61.87
C GLU A 677 -18.40 -56.34 -61.47
N ALA A 678 -19.49 -57.11 -61.63
CA ALA A 678 -20.83 -56.71 -61.20
C ALA A 678 -20.95 -56.60 -59.67
N GLU A 679 -20.33 -57.52 -58.92
CA GLU A 679 -20.26 -57.48 -57.45
C GLU A 679 -19.43 -56.29 -56.94
N ILE A 680 -18.32 -55.96 -57.61
CA ILE A 680 -17.51 -54.79 -57.27
C ILE A 680 -18.31 -53.49 -57.45
N LYS A 681 -19.07 -53.36 -58.54
CA LYS A 681 -19.91 -52.18 -58.81
C LYS A 681 -21.00 -51.99 -57.75
N SER A 682 -21.61 -53.07 -57.26
CA SER A 682 -22.63 -52.96 -56.21
C SER A 682 -22.03 -52.56 -54.86
N LEU A 683 -20.88 -53.13 -54.49
CA LEU A 683 -20.16 -52.79 -53.26
C LEU A 683 -19.61 -51.35 -53.29
N ASP A 684 -19.08 -50.88 -54.42
CA ASP A 684 -18.63 -49.48 -54.58
C ASP A 684 -19.79 -48.48 -54.36
N ALA A 685 -21.00 -48.80 -54.81
CA ALA A 685 -22.19 -47.97 -54.60
C ALA A 685 -22.59 -47.89 -53.11
N ILE A 686 -22.52 -49.02 -52.39
CA ILE A 686 -22.81 -49.08 -50.95
C ILE A 686 -21.79 -48.26 -50.16
N VAL A 687 -20.50 -48.40 -50.47
CA VAL A 687 -19.41 -47.63 -49.84
C VAL A 687 -19.58 -46.12 -50.09
N ALA A 688 -19.98 -45.71 -51.29
CA ALA A 688 -20.25 -44.31 -51.60
C ALA A 688 -21.42 -43.73 -50.78
N GLN A 689 -22.52 -44.48 -50.65
CA GLN A 689 -23.68 -44.07 -49.86
C GLN A 689 -23.36 -43.92 -48.36
N LEU A 690 -22.58 -44.85 -47.80
CA LEU A 690 -22.14 -44.77 -46.40
C LEU A 690 -21.25 -43.55 -46.15
N ARG A 691 -20.34 -43.21 -47.08
CA ARG A 691 -19.52 -41.99 -47.00
C ARG A 691 -20.36 -40.72 -47.00
N GLU A 692 -21.41 -40.67 -47.83
CA GLU A 692 -22.32 -39.52 -47.87
C GLU A 692 -23.09 -39.35 -46.55
N GLN A 693 -23.61 -40.44 -45.98
CA GLN A 693 -24.32 -40.42 -44.70
C GLN A 693 -23.42 -39.96 -43.55
N ILE A 694 -22.16 -40.42 -43.50
CA ILE A 694 -21.16 -39.97 -42.53
C ILE A 694 -20.93 -38.46 -42.67
N GLN A 695 -20.81 -37.94 -43.91
CA GLN A 695 -20.59 -36.52 -44.14
C GLN A 695 -21.79 -35.67 -43.71
N GLN A 696 -23.03 -36.12 -43.97
CA GLN A 696 -24.24 -35.44 -43.53
C GLN A 696 -24.33 -35.37 -42.00
N LYS A 697 -24.11 -36.49 -41.32
CA LYS A 697 -24.09 -36.55 -39.84
C LYS A 697 -22.97 -35.71 -39.24
N HIS A 698 -21.81 -35.65 -39.90
CA HIS A 698 -20.71 -34.78 -39.48
C HIS A 698 -21.07 -33.29 -39.56
N ASN A 699 -21.78 -32.88 -40.60
CA ASN A 699 -22.28 -31.51 -40.73
C ASN A 699 -23.34 -31.17 -39.66
N GLU A 700 -24.19 -32.11 -39.25
CA GLU A 700 -25.13 -31.93 -38.13
C GLU A 700 -24.38 -31.64 -36.81
N VAL A 701 -23.28 -32.38 -36.53
CA VAL A 701 -22.43 -32.14 -35.34
C VAL A 701 -21.79 -30.75 -35.37
N LEU A 702 -21.32 -30.29 -36.53
CA LEU A 702 -20.79 -28.93 -36.69
C LEU A 702 -21.87 -27.86 -36.42
N GLY A 703 -23.11 -28.10 -36.88
CA GLY A 703 -24.25 -27.24 -36.59
C GLY A 703 -24.59 -27.16 -35.09
N TYR A 704 -24.60 -28.29 -34.39
CA TYR A 704 -24.83 -28.33 -32.94
C TYR A 704 -23.69 -27.70 -32.14
N ASN A 705 -22.43 -27.89 -32.56
CA ASN A 705 -21.28 -27.23 -31.93
C ASN A 705 -21.37 -25.70 -32.05
N GLY A 706 -21.88 -25.18 -33.17
CA GLY A 706 -22.13 -23.74 -33.34
C GLY A 706 -23.24 -23.17 -32.45
N GLN A 707 -24.13 -24.02 -31.91
CA GLN A 707 -25.18 -23.64 -30.97
C GLN A 707 -24.71 -23.65 -29.51
N LEU A 708 -23.55 -24.24 -29.22
CA LEU A 708 -22.94 -24.21 -27.89
C LEU A 708 -22.33 -22.83 -27.65
N ASN A 709 -22.79 -22.14 -26.60
CA ASN A 709 -22.36 -20.78 -26.28
C ASN A 709 -22.05 -20.63 -24.79
N GLU A 710 -20.97 -21.30 -24.36
CA GLU A 710 -20.51 -21.31 -22.95
C GLU A 710 -20.20 -19.91 -22.41
N ASN A 711 -19.76 -19.00 -23.27
CA ASN A 711 -19.46 -17.62 -22.89
C ASN A 711 -20.69 -16.86 -22.37
N ASN A 712 -21.85 -17.04 -23.00
CA ASN A 712 -23.08 -16.36 -22.57
C ASN A 712 -23.58 -16.89 -21.22
N ILE A 713 -23.42 -18.20 -20.98
CA ILE A 713 -23.78 -18.85 -19.71
C ILE A 713 -22.85 -18.38 -18.59
N ASN A 714 -21.55 -18.25 -18.87
CA ASN A 714 -20.59 -17.72 -17.90
C ASN A 714 -20.86 -16.24 -17.58
N GLN A 715 -21.19 -15.41 -18.58
CA GLN A 715 -21.59 -14.01 -18.36
C GLN A 715 -22.88 -13.90 -17.54
N ALA A 716 -23.88 -14.74 -17.82
CA ALA A 716 -25.13 -14.78 -17.05
C ALA A 716 -24.87 -15.23 -15.59
N ARG A 717 -24.00 -16.22 -15.36
CA ARG A 717 -23.55 -16.63 -14.01
C ARG A 717 -22.86 -15.51 -13.25
N GLU A 718 -21.90 -14.84 -13.88
CA GLU A 718 -21.21 -13.70 -13.28
C GLU A 718 -22.19 -12.58 -12.92
N ARG A 719 -23.19 -12.32 -13.78
CA ARG A 719 -24.20 -11.30 -13.52
C ARG A 719 -25.08 -11.64 -12.30
N VAL A 720 -25.51 -12.90 -12.17
CA VAL A 720 -26.25 -13.37 -10.99
C VAL A 720 -25.41 -13.24 -9.72
N ASN A 721 -24.12 -13.59 -9.77
CA ASN A 721 -23.21 -13.45 -8.64
C ASN A 721 -23.00 -11.99 -8.23
N GLN A 722 -22.86 -11.07 -9.18
CA GLN A 722 -22.77 -9.63 -8.90
C GLN A 722 -24.02 -9.12 -8.18
N LEU A 723 -25.22 -9.51 -8.64
CA LEU A 723 -26.47 -9.12 -8.02
C LEU A 723 -26.62 -9.71 -6.60
N ASN A 724 -26.23 -10.96 -6.38
CA ASN A 724 -26.20 -11.58 -5.03
C ASN A 724 -25.27 -10.81 -4.07
N ASN A 725 -24.10 -10.36 -4.53
CA ASN A 725 -23.19 -9.57 -3.72
C ASN A 725 -23.79 -8.19 -3.37
N GLN A 726 -24.51 -7.56 -4.30
CA GLN A 726 -25.25 -6.32 -4.03
C GLN A 726 -26.35 -6.53 -2.99
N LEU A 727 -27.08 -7.66 -3.07
CA LEU A 727 -28.11 -8.03 -2.10
C LEU A 727 -27.53 -8.21 -0.70
N PHE A 728 -26.39 -8.90 -0.58
CA PHE A 728 -25.70 -9.07 0.70
C PHE A 728 -25.22 -7.72 1.28
N GLY A 729 -24.71 -6.83 0.42
CA GLY A 729 -24.34 -5.47 0.82
C GLY A 729 -25.51 -4.65 1.38
N LEU A 730 -26.69 -4.74 0.75
CA LEU A 730 -27.91 -4.08 1.24
C LEU A 730 -28.38 -4.68 2.57
N GLN A 731 -28.36 -6.01 2.72
CA GLN A 731 -28.75 -6.69 3.97
C GLN A 731 -27.89 -6.25 5.16
N ASN A 732 -26.56 -6.25 5.00
CA ASN A 732 -25.66 -5.80 6.06
C ASN A 732 -25.89 -4.33 6.44
N ARG A 733 -26.23 -3.48 5.46
CA ARG A 733 -26.50 -2.06 5.72
C ARG A 733 -27.79 -1.86 6.52
N ILE A 734 -28.82 -2.64 6.23
CA ILE A 734 -30.08 -2.66 7.00
C ILE A 734 -29.81 -3.14 8.44
N GLU A 735 -29.06 -4.24 8.61
CA GLU A 735 -28.72 -4.79 9.93
C GLU A 735 -27.91 -3.81 10.79
N ASN A 736 -26.95 -3.11 10.18
CA ASN A 736 -26.20 -2.05 10.84
C ASN A 736 -27.09 -0.91 11.33
N PHE A 737 -28.07 -0.48 10.52
CA PHE A 737 -29.02 0.56 10.95
C PHE A 737 -29.96 0.07 12.06
N HIS A 738 -30.36 -1.20 12.07
CA HIS A 738 -31.11 -1.79 13.19
C HIS A 738 -30.31 -1.76 14.50
N HIS A 739 -29.04 -2.15 14.49
CA HIS A 739 -28.18 -2.07 15.68
C HIS A 739 -28.02 -0.63 16.19
N LEU A 740 -27.89 0.33 15.28
CA LEU A 740 -27.78 1.75 15.62
C LEU A 740 -29.08 2.30 16.24
N ILE A 741 -30.25 1.82 15.82
CA ILE A 741 -31.53 2.15 16.44
C ILE A 741 -31.64 1.53 17.85
N GLU A 742 -31.25 0.26 18.01
CA GLU A 742 -31.25 -0.41 19.32
C GLU A 742 -30.35 0.31 20.34
N SER A 743 -29.18 0.76 19.91
CA SER A 743 -28.29 1.57 20.75
C SER A 743 -28.89 2.95 21.08
N ALA A 744 -29.61 3.57 20.14
CA ALA A 744 -30.28 4.85 20.39
C ALA A 744 -31.41 4.69 21.42
N ASP A 745 -32.15 3.57 21.38
CA ASP A 745 -33.22 3.27 22.34
C ASP A 745 -32.71 3.10 23.77
N LYS A 746 -31.58 2.40 23.96
CA LYS A 746 -30.95 2.28 25.28
C LYS A 746 -30.52 3.65 25.83
N ARG A 747 -29.92 4.50 24.98
CA ARG A 747 -29.52 5.87 25.38
C ARG A 747 -30.70 6.75 25.74
N LEU A 748 -31.81 6.66 24.99
CA LEU A 748 -33.03 7.42 25.29
C LEU A 748 -33.59 7.06 26.66
N ALA A 749 -33.64 5.75 26.99
CA ALA A 749 -34.11 5.29 28.29
C ALA A 749 -33.23 5.78 29.46
N GLU A 750 -31.90 5.76 29.30
CA GLU A 750 -30.95 6.28 30.29
C GLU A 750 -31.08 7.80 30.49
N MET A 751 -31.23 8.55 29.39
CA MET A 751 -31.43 10.01 29.44
C MET A 751 -32.77 10.40 30.08
N GLN A 752 -33.84 9.65 29.81
CA GLN A 752 -35.15 9.87 30.44
C GLN A 752 -35.11 9.59 31.95
N THR A 753 -34.44 8.52 32.36
CA THR A 753 -34.23 8.22 33.79
C THR A 753 -33.45 9.35 34.47
N SER A 754 -32.41 9.87 33.83
CA SER A 754 -31.59 10.98 34.34
C SER A 754 -32.38 12.30 34.43
N LEU A 755 -33.30 12.53 33.49
CA LEU A 755 -34.19 13.69 33.48
C LEU A 755 -35.12 13.66 34.71
N ASP A 756 -35.76 12.52 34.98
CA ASP A 756 -36.68 12.35 36.10
C ASP A 756 -35.97 12.50 37.45
N THR A 757 -34.75 11.94 37.58
CA THR A 757 -33.95 12.08 38.81
C THR A 757 -33.57 13.54 39.07
N ASN A 758 -33.19 14.28 38.02
CA ASN A 758 -32.82 15.68 38.15
C ASN A 758 -34.02 16.54 38.54
N GLN A 759 -35.18 16.33 37.90
CA GLN A 759 -36.41 17.05 38.25
C GLN A 759 -36.83 16.82 39.71
N THR A 760 -36.73 15.58 40.19
CA THR A 760 -37.10 15.23 41.57
C THR A 760 -36.14 15.88 42.59
N SER A 761 -34.84 15.91 42.29
CA SER A 761 -33.82 16.47 43.21
C SER A 761 -33.87 18.00 43.39
N ILE A 762 -34.51 18.72 42.46
CA ILE A 762 -34.55 20.20 42.44
C ILE A 762 -35.78 20.75 43.18
N ALA A 763 -36.85 19.95 43.32
CA ALA A 763 -38.10 20.39 43.93
C ALA A 763 -37.88 20.93 45.36
N ASP A 764 -37.18 20.17 46.21
CA ASP A 764 -36.92 20.56 47.60
C ASP A 764 -36.04 21.82 47.73
N VAL A 765 -35.13 22.03 46.78
CA VAL A 765 -34.21 23.18 46.77
C VAL A 765 -34.92 24.47 46.33
N ARG A 766 -35.98 24.36 45.52
CA ARG A 766 -36.82 25.51 45.13
C ARG A 766 -37.63 26.04 46.31
N ASP A 767 -38.19 25.15 47.12
CA ASP A 767 -38.91 25.53 48.34
C ASP A 767 -37.96 26.18 49.37
N GLU A 768 -36.74 25.65 49.52
CA GLU A 768 -35.70 26.25 50.37
C GLU A 768 -35.32 27.67 49.91
N LEU A 769 -35.19 27.89 48.59
CA LEU A 769 -34.87 29.21 48.02
C LEU A 769 -35.94 30.28 48.32
N GLU A 770 -37.22 29.89 48.31
CA GLU A 770 -38.33 30.81 48.63
C GLU A 770 -38.24 31.28 50.09
N THR A 771 -37.99 30.37 51.04
CA THR A 771 -37.83 30.73 52.45
C THR A 771 -36.62 31.63 52.73
N LEU A 772 -35.54 31.46 51.96
CA LEU A 772 -34.34 32.30 52.08
C LEU A 772 -34.57 33.72 51.55
N ASN A 773 -35.38 33.89 50.50
CA ASN A 773 -35.75 35.21 49.98
C ASN A 773 -36.50 36.05 51.02
N ASP A 774 -37.47 35.45 51.73
CA ASP A 774 -38.23 36.14 52.77
C ASP A 774 -37.31 36.62 53.91
N ARG A 775 -36.35 35.78 54.32
CA ARG A 775 -35.42 36.12 55.39
C ARG A 775 -34.46 37.25 55.05
N VAL A 776 -34.01 37.33 53.79
CA VAL A 776 -33.16 38.42 53.30
C VAL A 776 -33.91 39.75 53.28
N ASN A 777 -35.20 39.74 52.92
CA ASN A 777 -36.05 40.93 52.91
C ASN A 777 -36.29 41.49 54.33
N GLU A 778 -36.56 40.63 55.33
CA GLU A 778 -36.73 41.06 56.73
C GLU A 778 -35.47 41.76 57.28
N LEU A 779 -34.27 41.27 56.94
CA LEU A 779 -33.01 41.85 57.41
C LEU A 779 -32.71 43.19 56.74
N PHE A 780 -33.14 43.39 55.49
CA PHE A 780 -33.01 44.66 54.79
C PHE A 780 -33.74 45.79 55.53
N ASP A 781 -34.99 45.56 55.95
CA ASP A 781 -35.78 46.56 56.68
C ASP A 781 -35.20 46.90 58.07
N ALA A 782 -34.58 45.92 58.74
CA ALA A 782 -33.91 46.12 60.02
C ALA A 782 -32.64 47.00 59.89
N ILE A 783 -31.88 46.83 58.80
CA ILE A 783 -30.67 47.62 58.52
C ILE A 783 -30.99 49.08 58.25
N VAL A 784 -32.02 49.36 57.46
CA VAL A 784 -32.46 50.74 57.14
C VAL A 784 -32.78 51.52 58.42
N ASN A 785 -33.43 50.89 59.39
CA ASN A 785 -33.73 51.52 60.68
C ASN A 785 -32.49 51.77 61.55
N ALA A 786 -31.55 50.83 61.58
CA ALA A 786 -30.30 50.97 62.33
C ALA A 786 -29.36 52.04 61.72
N GLU A 787 -29.32 52.16 60.39
CA GLU A 787 -28.59 53.21 59.67
C GLU A 787 -29.04 54.61 60.05
N ARG A 788 -30.36 54.84 60.11
CA ARG A 788 -30.91 56.13 60.52
C ARG A 788 -30.46 56.53 61.93
N LEU A 789 -30.55 55.60 62.88
CA LEU A 789 -30.17 55.86 64.28
C LEU A 789 -28.67 56.12 64.44
N ALA A 790 -27.83 55.43 63.66
CA ALA A 790 -26.38 55.66 63.65
C ALA A 790 -26.02 57.02 63.05
N SER A 791 -26.68 57.42 61.95
CA SER A 791 -26.45 58.72 61.29
C SER A 791 -26.81 59.91 62.18
N GLU A 792 -27.91 59.83 62.96
CA GLU A 792 -28.26 60.88 63.93
C GLU A 792 -27.21 61.05 65.04
N ALA A 793 -26.64 59.94 65.53
CA ALA A 793 -25.56 60.00 66.53
C ALA A 793 -24.24 60.50 65.94
N GLU A 794 -23.96 60.15 64.69
CA GLU A 794 -22.80 60.64 63.93
C GLU A 794 -22.85 62.16 63.74
N GLN A 795 -24.01 62.73 63.43
CA GLN A 795 -24.17 64.18 63.30
C GLN A 795 -23.86 64.92 64.60
N GLN A 796 -24.34 64.42 65.74
CA GLN A 796 -24.06 65.01 67.05
C GLN A 796 -22.58 64.90 67.43
N PHE A 797 -21.96 63.75 67.19
CA PHE A 797 -20.52 63.58 67.35
C PHE A 797 -19.73 64.54 66.47
N ASN A 798 -20.09 64.64 65.19
CA ASN A 798 -19.40 65.50 64.23
C ASN A 798 -19.51 66.98 64.60
N GLN A 799 -20.65 67.46 65.11
CA GLN A 799 -20.77 68.85 65.55
C GLN A 799 -19.82 69.18 66.71
N SER A 800 -19.80 68.35 67.76
CA SER A 800 -18.87 68.52 68.88
C SER A 800 -17.41 68.35 68.46
N ASN A 801 -17.14 67.39 67.56
CA ASN A 801 -15.81 67.15 67.02
C ASN A 801 -15.35 68.28 66.10
N ILE A 802 -16.23 68.95 65.36
CA ILE A 802 -15.88 70.15 64.56
C ILE A 802 -15.51 71.31 65.48
N GLN A 803 -16.22 71.52 66.59
CA GLN A 803 -15.89 72.57 67.55
C GLN A 803 -14.52 72.31 68.22
N PHE A 804 -14.30 71.08 68.70
CA PHE A 804 -13.00 70.66 69.20
C PHE A 804 -11.92 70.78 68.13
N ASN A 805 -12.16 70.29 66.91
CA ASN A 805 -11.17 70.33 65.84
C ASN A 805 -10.85 71.75 65.41
N ASN A 806 -11.81 72.68 65.38
CA ASN A 806 -11.54 74.09 65.05
C ASN A 806 -10.62 74.73 66.10
N GLN A 807 -10.89 74.51 67.39
CA GLN A 807 -10.04 75.03 68.46
C GLN A 807 -8.70 74.30 68.51
N ASN A 808 -8.68 72.99 68.28
CA ASN A 808 -7.48 72.19 68.11
C ASN A 808 -6.68 72.62 66.89
N LEU A 809 -7.32 73.09 65.82
CA LEU A 809 -6.66 73.65 64.65
C LEU A 809 -6.00 74.97 64.99
N GLN A 810 -6.62 75.81 65.81
CA GLN A 810 -6.02 77.06 66.25
C GLN A 810 -4.86 76.80 67.22
N HIS A 811 -5.06 75.95 68.21
CA HIS A 811 -4.02 75.48 69.13
C HIS A 811 -2.86 74.81 68.39
N THR A 812 -3.15 73.86 67.50
CA THR A 812 -2.14 73.15 66.68
C THR A 812 -1.49 74.07 65.66
N ARG A 813 -2.21 75.06 65.09
CA ARG A 813 -1.58 76.08 64.23
C ARG A 813 -0.59 76.91 65.04
N GLN A 814 -0.97 77.32 66.24
CA GLN A 814 -0.08 78.07 67.12
C GLN A 814 1.08 77.21 67.61
N GLN A 815 0.83 75.95 67.99
CA GLN A 815 1.84 74.95 68.33
C GLN A 815 2.79 74.69 67.18
N SER A 816 2.27 74.51 65.96
CA SER A 816 3.05 74.28 64.74
C SER A 816 3.79 75.53 64.30
N LYS A 817 3.29 76.72 64.62
CA LYS A 817 3.98 77.99 64.37
C LYS A 817 5.15 78.15 65.33
N VAL A 818 4.95 77.86 66.60
CA VAL A 818 6.00 77.85 67.64
C VAL A 818 7.02 76.75 67.41
N GLN A 819 6.55 75.52 67.20
CA GLN A 819 7.37 74.35 66.90
C GLN A 819 8.02 74.47 65.52
N GLY A 820 7.34 75.07 64.56
CA GLY A 820 7.87 75.38 63.23
C GLY A 820 8.99 76.40 63.31
N LEU A 821 8.85 77.46 64.10
CA LEU A 821 9.94 78.43 64.34
C LEU A 821 11.11 77.78 65.12
N LYS A 822 10.83 76.92 66.11
CA LYS A 822 11.88 76.16 66.84
C LYS A 822 12.59 75.14 65.95
N GLN A 823 11.85 74.39 65.15
CA GLN A 823 12.38 73.42 64.19
C GLN A 823 13.08 74.11 63.03
N GLU A 824 12.58 75.25 62.55
CA GLU A 824 13.26 76.06 61.52
C GLU A 824 14.60 76.56 62.04
N LEU A 825 14.67 76.94 63.30
CA LEU A 825 15.89 77.37 63.95
C LEU A 825 16.87 76.20 64.19
N GLU A 826 16.37 75.05 64.65
CA GLU A 826 17.15 73.82 64.82
C GLU A 826 17.62 73.26 63.47
N PHE A 827 16.76 73.29 62.46
CA PHE A 827 17.03 72.86 61.09
C PHE A 827 18.05 73.78 60.43
N LYS A 828 17.95 75.11 60.56
CA LYS A 828 18.97 76.01 60.03
C LYS A 828 20.31 75.82 60.74
N ARG A 829 20.33 75.60 62.07
CA ARG A 829 21.56 75.26 62.81
C ARG A 829 22.16 73.92 62.38
N LYS A 830 21.30 72.92 62.12
CA LYS A 830 21.71 71.61 61.63
C LYS A 830 22.17 71.65 60.18
N GLN A 831 21.49 72.38 59.30
CA GLN A 831 21.91 72.60 57.92
C GLN A 831 23.27 73.30 57.85
N LEU A 832 23.53 74.26 58.73
CA LEU A 832 24.83 74.92 58.79
C LEU A 832 25.94 73.92 59.17
N THR A 833 25.69 73.04 60.14
CA THR A 833 26.67 72.03 60.60
C THR A 833 26.84 70.87 59.61
N ASP A 834 25.76 70.40 59.00
CA ASP A 834 25.76 69.34 57.96
C ASP A 834 26.43 69.84 56.67
N LEU A 835 26.15 71.08 56.24
CA LEU A 835 26.79 71.67 55.07
C LEU A 835 28.30 71.87 55.32
N HIS A 836 28.69 72.23 56.54
CA HIS A 836 30.10 72.35 56.92
C HIS A 836 30.85 71.00 56.88
N THR A 837 30.23 69.92 57.36
CA THR A 837 30.81 68.57 57.32
C THR A 837 30.82 67.97 55.90
N GLN A 838 29.81 68.26 55.07
CA GLN A 838 29.78 67.84 53.67
C GLN A 838 30.87 68.51 52.82
N VAL A 839 31.17 69.78 53.06
CA VAL A 839 32.25 70.51 52.37
C VAL A 839 33.62 69.91 52.68
N GLU A 840 33.88 69.55 53.94
CA GLU A 840 35.14 68.90 54.35
C GLU A 840 35.29 67.50 53.72
N SER A 841 34.24 66.66 53.76
CA SER A 841 34.24 65.31 53.19
C SER A 841 34.44 65.32 51.66
N ASN A 842 33.74 66.21 50.96
CA ASN A 842 33.81 66.27 49.50
C ASN A 842 35.15 66.82 48.98
N LYS A 843 35.86 67.66 49.76
CA LYS A 843 37.25 68.06 49.45
C LYS A 843 38.21 66.88 49.49
N LEU A 844 38.10 66.00 50.48
CA LEU A 844 38.93 64.79 50.59
C LEU A 844 38.63 63.81 49.44
N GLN A 845 37.35 63.59 49.13
CA GLN A 845 36.97 62.69 48.02
C GLN A 845 37.47 63.19 46.66
N LEU A 846 37.44 64.50 46.42
CA LEU A 846 37.93 65.08 45.17
C LEU A 846 39.42 64.75 44.94
N THR A 847 40.24 64.86 46.00
CA THR A 847 41.68 64.54 45.92
C THR A 847 41.96 63.07 45.60
N ASP A 848 41.15 62.15 46.13
CA ASP A 848 41.29 60.71 45.89
C ASP A 848 40.82 60.31 44.48
N THR A 849 39.75 60.91 43.96
CA THR A 849 39.30 60.68 42.58
C THR A 849 40.33 61.10 41.54
N VAL A 850 41.04 62.22 41.74
CA VAL A 850 42.08 62.69 40.82
C VAL A 850 43.26 61.70 40.74
N ALA A 851 43.66 61.11 41.86
CA ALA A 851 44.73 60.11 41.89
C ALA A 851 44.34 58.81 41.15
N ASN A 852 43.08 58.39 41.25
CA ASN A 852 42.57 57.18 40.60
C ASN A 852 42.43 57.32 39.08
N ILE A 853 42.17 58.52 38.56
CA ILE A 853 42.11 58.80 37.10
C ILE A 853 43.48 58.53 36.45
N ALA A 854 44.56 59.00 37.07
CA ALA A 854 45.92 58.82 36.56
C ALA A 854 46.34 57.33 36.49
N ALA A 855 45.92 56.51 37.46
CA ALA A 855 46.21 55.07 37.48
C ALA A 855 45.39 54.27 36.44
N ALA A 856 44.20 54.74 36.08
CA ALA A 856 43.36 54.11 35.06
C ALA A 856 43.84 54.41 33.63
N GLU A 857 44.39 55.61 33.39
CA GLU A 857 45.01 55.99 32.10
C GLU A 857 46.21 55.11 31.73
N ASP A 858 47.07 54.80 32.70
CA ASP A 858 48.28 53.97 32.49
C ASP A 858 47.94 52.52 32.12
N LYS A 859 46.93 51.93 32.78
CA LYS A 859 46.45 50.58 32.46
C LYS A 859 45.85 50.48 31.05
N LEU A 860 45.13 51.51 30.61
CA LEU A 860 44.51 51.53 29.28
C LEU A 860 45.56 51.46 28.16
N GLY A 861 46.67 52.19 28.30
CA GLY A 861 47.76 52.18 27.33
C GLY A 861 48.39 50.80 27.15
N SER A 862 48.64 50.07 28.25
CA SER A 862 49.24 48.73 28.19
C SER A 862 48.35 47.66 27.54
N ALA A 863 47.02 47.82 27.63
CA ALA A 863 46.07 46.91 27.01
C ALA A 863 45.96 47.12 25.49
N ASP A 864 46.16 48.36 25.02
CA ASP A 864 46.09 48.71 23.60
C ASP A 864 47.27 48.14 22.80
N ASP A 865 48.49 48.20 23.35
CA ASP A 865 49.69 47.69 22.70
C ASP A 865 49.66 46.16 22.52
N GLY A 866 49.14 45.40 23.50
CA GLY A 866 49.03 43.94 23.42
C GLY A 866 47.99 43.44 22.42
N LEU A 867 46.98 44.25 22.11
CA LEU A 867 45.92 43.93 21.16
C LEU A 867 46.39 44.03 19.70
N LEU A 868 47.23 45.04 19.42
CA LEU A 868 47.87 45.25 18.12
C LEU A 868 48.76 44.07 17.68
N GLU A 869 49.45 43.42 18.63
CA GLU A 869 50.32 42.27 18.34
C GLU A 869 49.52 41.01 18.00
N LEU A 870 48.39 40.77 18.68
CA LEU A 870 47.52 39.62 18.44
C LEU A 870 46.78 39.72 17.09
N PHE A 871 46.40 40.93 16.66
CA PHE A 871 45.78 41.12 15.34
C PHE A 871 46.72 40.76 14.17
N ARG A 872 48.02 41.03 14.31
CA ARG A 872 49.00 40.62 13.28
C ARG A 872 49.13 39.11 13.16
N LYS A 873 49.15 38.38 14.29
CA LYS A 873 49.17 36.90 14.28
C LYS A 873 47.91 36.30 13.67
N LYS A 874 46.76 36.93 13.87
CA LYS A 874 45.49 36.48 13.26
C LYS A 874 45.56 36.49 11.74
N GLU A 875 46.08 37.55 11.13
CA GLU A 875 46.19 37.66 9.67
C GLU A 875 47.13 36.60 9.06
N GLU A 876 48.18 36.20 9.80
CA GLU A 876 49.12 35.17 9.36
C GLU A 876 48.49 33.77 9.39
N GLU A 877 47.80 33.41 10.47
CA GLU A 877 47.13 32.10 10.60
C GLU A 877 45.91 31.97 9.67
N GLU A 878 45.19 33.07 9.39
CA GLU A 878 44.04 33.08 8.47
C GLU A 878 44.45 32.75 7.02
N LYS A 879 45.64 33.20 6.58
CA LYS A 879 46.19 32.86 5.26
C LYS A 879 46.57 31.39 5.17
N ALA A 880 47.26 30.86 6.17
CA ALA A 880 47.67 29.45 6.21
C ALA A 880 46.45 28.50 6.22
N LEU A 881 45.38 28.88 6.91
CA LEU A 881 44.13 28.13 6.95
C LEU A 881 43.45 28.05 5.58
N ASN A 882 43.34 29.18 4.88
CA ASN A 882 42.71 29.23 3.55
C ASN A 882 43.45 28.38 2.49
N GLU A 883 44.79 28.33 2.54
CA GLU A 883 45.58 27.49 1.63
C GLU A 883 45.30 26.00 1.85
N LYS A 884 45.18 25.57 3.12
CA LYS A 884 44.90 24.17 3.47
C LYS A 884 43.44 23.76 3.20
N ASP A 885 42.48 24.67 3.38
CA ASP A 885 41.09 24.46 2.97
C ASP A 885 40.98 24.19 1.45
N GLN A 886 41.69 24.94 0.62
CA GLN A 886 41.70 24.72 -0.84
C GLN A 886 42.28 23.35 -1.23
N GLU A 887 43.38 22.94 -0.58
CA GLU A 887 43.99 21.62 -0.81
C GLU A 887 43.03 20.46 -0.45
N TYR A 888 42.20 20.63 0.59
CA TYR A 888 41.21 19.65 1.01
C TYR A 888 40.07 19.49 -0.01
N TYR A 889 39.48 20.60 -0.47
CA TYR A 889 38.38 20.55 -1.46
C TYR A 889 38.82 19.99 -2.81
N ASN A 890 40.03 20.31 -3.27
CA ASN A 890 40.57 19.76 -4.52
C ASN A 890 40.74 18.23 -4.43
N PHE A 891 41.22 17.72 -3.30
CA PHE A 891 41.40 16.27 -3.10
C PHE A 891 40.05 15.54 -2.97
N ARG A 892 39.05 16.16 -2.35
CA ARG A 892 37.68 15.63 -2.27
C ARG A 892 37.07 15.43 -3.67
N ASN A 893 37.22 16.41 -4.55
CA ASN A 893 36.67 16.33 -5.91
C ASN A 893 37.33 15.21 -6.72
N HIS A 894 38.65 15.04 -6.58
CA HIS A 894 39.39 13.95 -7.22
C HIS A 894 38.88 12.56 -6.77
N LEU A 895 38.67 12.38 -5.47
CA LEU A 895 38.15 11.13 -4.91
C LEU A 895 36.74 10.81 -5.44
N GLN A 896 35.88 11.83 -5.56
CA GLN A 896 34.53 11.66 -6.09
C GLN A 896 34.52 11.25 -7.58
N GLU A 897 35.46 11.75 -8.38
CA GLU A 897 35.61 11.38 -9.78
C GLU A 897 36.02 9.89 -9.93
N LEU A 898 36.99 9.44 -9.13
CA LEU A 898 37.43 8.03 -9.11
C LEU A 898 36.30 7.08 -8.70
N GLU A 899 35.52 7.41 -7.65
CA GLU A 899 34.37 6.60 -7.24
C GLU A 899 33.27 6.53 -8.31
N THR A 900 33.09 7.59 -9.09
CA THR A 900 32.10 7.63 -10.18
C THR A 900 32.52 6.72 -11.34
N ASN A 901 33.81 6.74 -11.71
CA ASN A 901 34.36 5.86 -12.74
C ASN A 901 34.27 4.38 -12.35
N LEU A 902 34.56 4.06 -11.08
CA LEU A 902 34.44 2.71 -10.53
C LEU A 902 33.00 2.16 -10.65
N ARG A 903 31.99 2.98 -10.31
CA ARG A 903 30.58 2.60 -10.47
C ARG A 903 30.21 2.32 -11.93
N GLY A 904 30.77 3.06 -12.88
CA GLY A 904 30.59 2.82 -14.31
C GLY A 904 31.08 1.44 -14.74
N LYS A 905 32.27 1.03 -14.27
CA LYS A 905 32.84 -0.30 -14.57
C LYS A 905 32.04 -1.44 -13.93
N ILE A 906 31.56 -1.27 -12.69
CA ILE A 906 30.70 -2.25 -12.02
C ILE A 906 29.43 -2.53 -12.85
N ARG A 907 28.80 -1.48 -13.39
CA ARG A 907 27.62 -1.62 -14.25
C ARG A 907 27.92 -2.36 -15.56
N SER A 908 29.09 -2.14 -16.14
CA SER A 908 29.50 -2.84 -17.38
C SER A 908 29.72 -4.34 -17.15
N ARG A 909 30.28 -4.73 -15.99
CA ARG A 909 30.42 -6.13 -15.59
C ARG A 909 29.06 -6.83 -15.50
N GLU A 910 28.06 -6.17 -14.92
CA GLU A 910 26.68 -6.70 -14.82
C GLU A 910 26.05 -6.95 -16.20
N GLN A 911 26.32 -6.11 -17.20
CA GLN A 911 25.83 -6.31 -18.57
C GLN A 911 26.47 -7.52 -19.26
N VAL A 912 27.79 -7.70 -19.11
CA VAL A 912 28.52 -8.88 -19.64
C VAL A 912 28.03 -10.16 -18.95
N GLU A 913 27.74 -10.11 -17.66
CA GLU A 913 27.19 -11.23 -16.90
C GLU A 913 25.80 -11.66 -17.40
N GLN A 914 24.95 -10.71 -17.78
CA GLN A 914 23.66 -11.03 -18.42
C GLN A 914 23.83 -11.74 -19.77
N GLN A 915 24.74 -11.26 -20.62
CA GLN A 915 25.02 -11.90 -21.92
C GLN A 915 25.59 -13.31 -21.76
N LEU A 916 26.50 -13.49 -20.81
CA LEU A 916 27.06 -14.81 -20.47
C LEU A 916 25.96 -15.79 -20.02
N ASN A 917 24.97 -15.33 -19.27
CA ASN A 917 23.85 -16.18 -18.83
C ASN A 917 22.99 -16.64 -20.01
N VAL A 918 22.70 -15.77 -20.99
CA VAL A 918 21.95 -16.16 -22.20
C VAL A 918 22.67 -17.24 -23.01
N VAL A 919 24.00 -17.13 -23.17
CA VAL A 919 24.79 -18.14 -23.89
C VAL A 919 24.84 -19.45 -23.08
N LYS A 920 25.00 -19.38 -21.76
CA LYS A 920 24.91 -20.54 -20.87
C LYS A 920 23.56 -21.23 -20.97
N ASP A 921 22.46 -20.48 -21.07
CA ASP A 921 21.12 -21.04 -21.21
C ASP A 921 20.96 -21.83 -22.52
N LYS A 922 21.50 -21.34 -23.64
CA LYS A 922 21.51 -22.08 -24.92
C LYS A 922 22.38 -23.33 -24.90
N VAL A 923 23.56 -23.25 -24.29
CA VAL A 923 24.41 -24.43 -24.05
C VAL A 923 23.68 -25.43 -23.16
N ASN A 924 22.95 -24.95 -22.15
CA ASN A 924 22.12 -25.76 -21.28
C ASN A 924 20.91 -26.34 -22.02
N GLU A 925 20.32 -25.64 -22.99
CA GLU A 925 19.21 -26.13 -23.82
C GLU A 925 19.65 -27.30 -24.73
N LEU A 926 20.82 -27.20 -25.37
CA LEU A 926 21.40 -28.33 -26.10
C LEU A 926 21.78 -29.48 -25.15
N LYS A 927 22.39 -29.19 -24.00
CA LYS A 927 22.61 -30.20 -22.96
C LYS A 927 21.29 -30.81 -22.49
N LEU A 928 20.20 -30.04 -22.42
CA LEU A 928 18.85 -30.50 -22.09
C LEU A 928 18.25 -31.30 -23.23
N HIS A 929 18.61 -31.09 -24.50
CA HIS A 929 18.16 -31.90 -25.63
C HIS A 929 18.89 -33.26 -25.69
N LEU A 930 20.20 -33.29 -25.47
CA LEU A 930 20.91 -34.55 -25.27
C LEU A 930 20.50 -35.20 -23.96
N ALA A 931 20.27 -34.42 -22.90
CA ALA A 931 19.71 -34.90 -21.65
C ALA A 931 18.26 -35.31 -21.79
N SER A 932 17.46 -34.79 -22.73
CA SER A 932 16.06 -35.16 -23.01
C SER A 932 15.96 -36.36 -23.95
N MET A 933 16.98 -36.60 -24.78
CA MET A 933 17.11 -37.85 -25.51
C MET A 933 17.65 -38.96 -24.60
N LYS A 934 18.71 -38.66 -23.82
CA LYS A 934 19.19 -39.46 -22.69
C LYS A 934 18.08 -39.70 -21.68
N GLU A 935 17.28 -38.68 -21.37
CA GLU A 935 16.10 -38.79 -20.52
C GLU A 935 15.02 -39.54 -21.25
N ARG A 936 14.63 -39.33 -22.51
CA ARG A 936 13.58 -40.13 -23.15
C ARG A 936 13.92 -41.61 -23.09
N LEU A 937 15.18 -41.98 -23.35
CA LEU A 937 15.68 -43.35 -23.19
C LEU A 937 15.92 -43.77 -21.73
N SER A 938 16.06 -42.81 -20.81
CA SER A 938 16.14 -43.02 -19.37
C SER A 938 14.77 -42.93 -18.64
N VAL A 939 13.73 -42.38 -19.25
CA VAL A 939 12.47 -41.90 -18.65
C VAL A 939 11.31 -42.66 -19.25
N GLU A 940 11.25 -42.83 -20.58
CA GLU A 940 10.37 -43.88 -21.12
C GLU A 940 10.83 -45.24 -20.58
N PHE A 941 12.14 -45.38 -20.34
CA PHE A 941 12.80 -46.67 -20.36
C PHE A 941 13.78 -46.92 -19.21
N LYS A 942 14.76 -46.05 -18.89
CA LYS A 942 15.86 -46.24 -17.89
C LYS A 942 17.09 -46.92 -18.48
N VAL A 943 17.63 -46.37 -19.56
CA VAL A 943 18.90 -46.75 -20.17
C VAL A 943 19.82 -45.55 -20.19
N ASN A 944 21.07 -45.74 -19.74
CA ASN A 944 22.08 -44.70 -19.77
C ASN A 944 22.70 -44.61 -21.16
N LEU A 945 22.56 -43.45 -21.77
CA LEU A 945 23.10 -43.17 -23.10
C LEU A 945 24.63 -43.32 -23.15
N ASP A 946 25.32 -43.00 -22.05
CA ASP A 946 26.79 -43.03 -21.94
C ASP A 946 27.39 -44.44 -22.01
N GLU A 947 26.63 -45.49 -21.67
CA GLU A 947 27.09 -46.89 -21.76
C GLU A 947 27.03 -47.42 -23.20
N ILE A 948 26.41 -46.66 -24.10
CA ILE A 948 25.97 -47.09 -25.43
C ILE A 948 26.51 -46.14 -26.53
N ILE A 949 26.96 -44.95 -26.14
CA ILE A 949 27.51 -43.89 -27.00
C ILE A 949 28.71 -44.37 -27.83
N ASP A 950 29.54 -45.26 -27.30
CA ASP A 950 30.71 -45.83 -27.98
C ASP A 950 30.46 -47.24 -28.56
N GLU A 951 29.26 -47.79 -28.39
CA GLU A 951 28.90 -49.11 -28.93
C GLU A 951 28.45 -49.00 -30.39
N ALA A 952 29.14 -49.72 -31.27
CA ALA A 952 28.66 -49.89 -32.64
C ALA A 952 27.29 -50.60 -32.65
N ARG A 953 26.40 -50.19 -33.56
CA ARG A 953 25.06 -50.80 -33.67
C ARG A 953 25.13 -52.32 -33.84
N THR A 954 24.28 -53.06 -33.13
CA THR A 954 24.12 -54.53 -33.19
C THR A 954 23.30 -55.00 -34.38
N SER A 955 22.32 -54.18 -34.80
CA SER A 955 21.41 -54.44 -35.92
C SER A 955 21.84 -53.68 -37.17
N THR A 956 21.78 -54.33 -38.34
CA THR A 956 22.04 -53.71 -39.66
C THR A 956 20.80 -53.05 -40.26
N LEU A 957 19.72 -52.90 -39.50
CA LEU A 957 18.47 -52.32 -39.98
C LEU A 957 18.56 -50.78 -40.08
N PRO A 958 17.99 -50.15 -41.13
CA PRO A 958 17.89 -48.70 -41.24
C PRO A 958 17.07 -48.11 -40.08
N ALA A 959 17.32 -46.84 -39.73
CA ALA A 959 16.63 -46.16 -38.62
C ALA A 959 15.08 -46.23 -38.74
N ASP A 960 14.57 -46.28 -39.97
CA ASP A 960 13.15 -46.30 -40.29
C ASP A 960 12.44 -47.64 -39.98
N GLU A 961 13.12 -48.79 -40.09
CA GLU A 961 12.50 -50.10 -39.79
C GLU A 961 12.45 -50.40 -38.29
N LEU A 962 13.42 -49.90 -37.51
CA LEU A 962 13.41 -49.93 -36.04
C LEU A 962 12.29 -49.07 -35.46
N GLN A 963 11.97 -47.97 -36.15
CA GLN A 963 10.86 -47.09 -35.82
C GLN A 963 9.49 -47.81 -35.94
N GLY A 964 9.29 -48.62 -36.99
CA GLY A 964 8.00 -49.32 -37.23
C GLY A 964 7.67 -50.47 -36.25
N SER A 965 8.67 -51.08 -35.63
CA SER A 965 8.44 -52.11 -34.58
C SER A 965 8.16 -51.49 -33.21
N ALA A 966 8.78 -50.34 -32.90
CA ALA A 966 8.48 -49.52 -31.73
C ALA A 966 7.02 -48.99 -31.76
N GLU A 967 6.50 -48.65 -32.94
CA GLU A 967 5.10 -48.22 -33.13
C GLU A 967 4.05 -49.30 -32.84
N ARG A 968 4.36 -50.59 -33.02
CA ARG A 968 3.41 -51.69 -32.72
C ARG A 968 3.20 -51.91 -31.22
N MET A 969 4.23 -51.73 -30.39
CA MET A 969 4.08 -51.76 -28.92
C MET A 969 3.43 -50.50 -28.38
N LYS A 970 3.66 -49.35 -29.03
CA LYS A 970 2.94 -48.10 -28.76
C LYS A 970 1.42 -48.25 -28.96
N LYS A 971 0.96 -48.94 -30.01
CA LYS A 971 -0.47 -49.23 -30.23
C LYS A 971 -1.16 -50.07 -29.14
N ARG A 972 -0.44 -50.97 -28.45
CA ARG A 972 -1.00 -51.71 -27.29
C ARG A 972 -1.13 -50.83 -26.05
N LEU A 973 -0.23 -49.86 -25.85
CA LEU A 973 -0.34 -48.81 -24.82
C LEU A 973 -1.50 -47.85 -25.08
N GLU A 974 -1.81 -47.55 -26.35
CA GLU A 974 -2.94 -46.69 -26.74
C GLU A 974 -4.31 -47.34 -26.45
N ASN A 975 -4.44 -48.67 -26.57
CA ASN A 975 -5.70 -49.40 -26.33
C ASN A 975 -6.16 -49.50 -24.86
N MET A 976 -5.29 -49.21 -23.88
CA MET A 976 -5.72 -49.09 -22.48
C MET A 976 -6.50 -47.78 -22.20
N GLY A 977 -6.61 -46.91 -23.21
CA GLY A 977 -7.22 -45.59 -23.14
C GLY A 977 -6.33 -44.58 -22.42
N GLU A 978 -6.76 -43.32 -22.37
CA GLU A 978 -6.03 -42.28 -21.65
C GLU A 978 -5.96 -42.63 -20.15
N ILE A 979 -4.77 -43.07 -19.77
CA ILE A 979 -4.39 -43.29 -18.39
C ILE A 979 -3.60 -42.06 -18.03
N ASN A 980 -4.06 -41.31 -17.03
CA ASN A 980 -3.38 -40.12 -16.58
C ASN A 980 -2.10 -40.54 -15.83
N PRO A 981 -0.89 -40.52 -16.45
CA PRO A 981 0.33 -41.04 -15.83
C PRO A 981 0.80 -40.07 -14.74
N THR A 982 0.47 -38.79 -14.92
CA THR A 982 0.63 -37.74 -13.93
C THR A 982 -0.47 -37.81 -12.88
N ALA A 983 -1.48 -38.68 -12.93
CA ALA A 983 -2.39 -38.77 -11.79
C ALA A 983 -1.65 -39.18 -10.51
N ILE A 984 -0.57 -39.96 -10.62
CA ILE A 984 0.32 -40.26 -9.50
C ILE A 984 1.12 -39.01 -9.10
N GLU A 985 1.75 -38.34 -10.08
CA GLU A 985 2.58 -37.16 -9.85
C GLU A 985 1.78 -35.92 -9.45
N ALA A 986 0.74 -35.55 -10.19
CA ALA A 986 -0.28 -34.55 -9.88
C ALA A 986 -1.03 -34.83 -8.57
N PHE A 987 -1.30 -36.07 -8.18
CA PHE A 987 -1.77 -36.34 -6.82
C PHE A 987 -0.69 -35.97 -5.80
N THR A 988 0.58 -36.36 -6.03
CA THR A 988 1.68 -35.99 -5.12
C THR A 988 2.04 -34.50 -5.15
N GLU A 989 1.88 -33.81 -6.28
CA GLU A 989 2.17 -32.39 -6.50
C GLU A 989 1.03 -31.54 -5.96
N MET A 990 -0.23 -31.91 -6.23
CA MET A 990 -1.40 -31.28 -5.62
C MET A 990 -1.40 -31.49 -4.10
N LYS A 991 -0.93 -32.64 -3.61
CA LYS A 991 -0.69 -32.87 -2.18
C LYS A 991 0.44 -32.00 -1.62
N LYS A 992 1.60 -31.90 -2.31
CA LYS A 992 2.69 -30.98 -1.92
C LYS A 992 2.26 -29.52 -1.96
N ARG A 993 1.46 -29.13 -2.94
CA ARG A 993 0.91 -27.78 -3.10
C ARG A 993 -0.14 -27.50 -2.03
N TYR A 994 -0.97 -28.47 -1.69
CA TYR A 994 -1.89 -28.39 -0.55
C TYR A 994 -1.11 -28.21 0.76
N GLU A 995 -0.08 -29.03 0.99
CA GLU A 995 0.80 -28.93 2.16
C GLU A 995 1.56 -27.59 2.20
N PHE A 996 2.07 -27.10 1.07
CA PHE A 996 2.75 -25.80 0.96
C PHE A 996 1.80 -24.62 1.21
N ILE A 997 0.59 -24.64 0.63
CA ILE A 997 -0.41 -23.59 0.88
C ILE A 997 -0.90 -23.65 2.33
N LEU A 998 -0.96 -24.85 2.94
CA LEU A 998 -1.24 -25.01 4.36
C LEU A 998 -0.12 -24.41 5.22
N GLU A 999 1.15 -24.59 4.85
CA GLU A 999 2.31 -23.98 5.49
C GLU A 999 2.27 -22.45 5.36
N GLN A 1000 2.02 -21.91 4.16
CA GLN A 1000 1.83 -20.47 3.93
C GLN A 1000 0.64 -19.89 4.70
N LYS A 1001 -0.47 -20.63 4.80
CA LYS A 1001 -1.59 -20.26 5.68
C LYS A 1001 -1.11 -20.15 7.12
N THR A 1002 -0.34 -21.13 7.58
CA THR A 1002 0.19 -21.16 8.95
C THR A 1002 1.13 -19.98 9.20
N ASP A 1003 1.99 -19.64 8.25
CA ASP A 1003 2.87 -18.47 8.30
C ASP A 1003 2.10 -17.15 8.34
N LEU A 1004 1.02 -17.02 7.56
CA LEU A 1004 0.15 -15.84 7.57
C LEU A 1004 -0.66 -15.73 8.86
N VAL A 1005 -1.10 -16.85 9.44
CA VAL A 1005 -1.70 -16.88 10.78
C VAL A 1005 -0.67 -16.43 11.82
N ASN A 1006 0.56 -16.93 11.77
CA ASN A 1006 1.63 -16.52 12.68
C ASN A 1006 2.00 -15.03 12.51
N ALA A 1007 1.98 -14.52 11.27
CA ALA A 1007 2.21 -13.10 10.97
C ALA A 1007 1.06 -12.23 11.48
N LYS A 1008 -0.20 -12.68 11.32
CA LYS A 1008 -1.39 -12.05 11.89
C LYS A 1008 -1.28 -11.96 13.41
N ASP A 1009 -0.95 -13.07 14.08
CA ASP A 1009 -0.81 -13.13 15.52
C ASP A 1009 0.34 -12.24 16.02
N SER A 1010 1.46 -12.21 15.29
CA SER A 1010 2.58 -11.31 15.57
C SER A 1010 2.20 -9.83 15.40
N LEU A 1011 1.42 -9.49 14.37
CA LEU A 1011 0.90 -8.13 14.16
C LEU A 1011 -0.09 -7.73 15.27
N MET A 1012 -0.97 -8.64 15.68
CA MET A 1012 -1.88 -8.42 16.82
C MET A 1012 -1.10 -8.20 18.12
N ALA A 1013 -0.09 -9.04 18.40
CA ALA A 1013 0.77 -8.88 19.57
C ALA A 1013 1.53 -7.54 19.54
N THR A 1014 2.06 -7.15 18.39
CA THR A 1014 2.72 -5.85 18.19
C THR A 1014 1.77 -4.69 18.43
N ILE A 1015 0.52 -4.79 17.95
CA ILE A 1015 -0.51 -3.76 18.18
C ILE A 1015 -0.83 -3.64 19.68
N GLN A 1016 -1.01 -4.77 20.38
CA GLN A 1016 -1.24 -4.78 21.83
C GLN A 1016 -0.05 -4.20 22.61
N GLU A 1017 1.18 -4.55 22.24
CA GLU A 1017 2.39 -4.03 22.89
C GLU A 1017 2.52 -2.51 22.68
N VAL A 1018 2.30 -2.04 21.45
CA VAL A 1018 2.28 -0.61 21.11
C VAL A 1018 1.20 0.13 21.88
N GLU A 1019 0.01 -0.45 22.02
CA GLU A 1019 -1.11 0.14 22.76
C GLU A 1019 -0.88 0.18 24.26
N THR A 1020 -0.34 -0.89 24.84
CA THR A 1020 0.02 -0.94 26.27
C THR A 1020 1.10 0.09 26.60
N THR A 1021 2.13 0.16 25.77
CA THR A 1021 3.23 1.14 25.91
C THR A 1021 2.73 2.57 25.75
N ALA A 1022 1.84 2.82 24.78
CA ALA A 1022 1.22 4.13 24.56
C ALA A 1022 0.35 4.56 25.74
N ASN A 1023 -0.50 3.68 26.26
CA ASN A 1023 -1.37 3.97 27.40
C ASN A 1023 -0.56 4.24 28.67
N GLN A 1024 0.51 3.48 28.91
CA GLN A 1024 1.41 3.71 30.04
C GLN A 1024 2.10 5.08 29.92
N LYS A 1025 2.69 5.39 28.76
CA LYS A 1025 3.29 6.72 28.51
C LYS A 1025 2.29 7.85 28.67
N PHE A 1026 1.03 7.65 28.25
CA PHE A 1026 -0.01 8.66 28.39
C PHE A 1026 -0.28 8.95 29.86
N LEU A 1027 -0.47 7.89 30.66
CA LEU A 1027 -0.77 8.00 32.08
C LEU A 1027 0.39 8.64 32.86
N ASP A 1028 1.62 8.20 32.60
CA ASP A 1028 2.83 8.76 33.22
C ASP A 1028 2.97 10.25 32.90
N THR A 1029 2.77 10.62 31.63
CA THR A 1029 2.81 12.01 31.18
C THR A 1029 1.67 12.83 31.79
N PHE A 1030 0.45 12.29 31.83
CA PHE A 1030 -0.71 12.95 32.44
C PHE A 1030 -0.45 13.29 33.91
N ASN A 1031 0.08 12.35 34.69
CA ASN A 1031 0.40 12.56 36.10
C ASN A 1031 1.51 13.63 36.28
N GLN A 1032 2.53 13.61 35.43
CA GLN A 1032 3.57 14.65 35.45
C GLN A 1032 3.02 16.03 35.05
N VAL A 1033 2.13 16.12 34.04
CA VAL A 1033 1.51 17.40 33.65
C VAL A 1033 0.63 17.90 34.78
N LYS A 1034 -0.12 17.01 35.43
CA LYS A 1034 -0.96 17.33 36.58
C LYS A 1034 -0.14 17.99 37.70
N GLU A 1035 1.00 17.41 38.08
CA GLU A 1035 1.90 17.99 39.09
C GLU A 1035 2.49 19.33 38.64
N ASN A 1036 2.98 19.41 37.39
CA ASN A 1036 3.51 20.65 36.82
C ASN A 1036 2.45 21.74 36.73
N PHE A 1037 1.20 21.39 36.42
CA PHE A 1037 0.08 22.30 36.33
C PHE A 1037 -0.25 22.91 37.68
N ILE A 1038 -0.31 22.10 38.74
CA ILE A 1038 -0.49 22.59 40.11
C ILE A 1038 0.63 23.57 40.50
N ARG A 1039 1.89 23.25 40.15
CA ARG A 1039 3.05 24.10 40.44
C ARG A 1039 3.01 25.42 39.68
N VAL A 1040 2.79 25.39 38.37
CA VAL A 1040 2.77 26.57 37.49
C VAL A 1040 1.57 27.46 37.80
N PHE A 1041 0.41 26.86 38.06
CA PHE A 1041 -0.80 27.59 38.43
C PHE A 1041 -0.59 28.39 39.72
N LYS A 1042 -0.03 27.79 40.77
CA LYS A 1042 0.29 28.51 42.02
C LYS A 1042 1.30 29.64 41.82
N ALA A 1043 2.23 29.49 40.89
CA ALA A 1043 3.22 30.52 40.56
C ALA A 1043 2.61 31.72 39.78
N LEU A 1044 1.63 31.47 38.90
CA LEU A 1044 0.91 32.52 38.17
C LEU A 1044 -0.18 33.19 39.01
N PHE A 1045 -0.77 32.44 39.95
CA PHE A 1045 -1.81 32.91 40.85
C PHE A 1045 -1.24 33.22 42.24
N THR A 1046 -1.91 32.87 43.34
CA THR A 1046 -1.40 32.96 44.71
C THR A 1046 -1.30 31.57 45.35
N GLU A 1047 -0.50 31.39 46.41
CA GLU A 1047 -0.30 30.06 47.02
C GLU A 1047 -1.59 29.44 47.60
N GLU A 1048 -2.59 30.27 47.93
CA GLU A 1048 -3.89 29.85 48.43
C GLU A 1048 -4.81 29.26 47.33
N ASP A 1049 -4.46 29.46 46.05
CA ASP A 1049 -5.25 29.00 44.91
C ASP A 1049 -4.98 27.51 44.61
N GLN A 1050 -6.04 26.78 44.26
CA GLN A 1050 -5.97 25.34 43.96
C GLN A 1050 -6.41 25.07 42.53
N CYS A 1051 -5.79 24.10 41.88
CA CYS A 1051 -6.27 23.56 40.60
C CYS A 1051 -6.03 22.05 40.57
N ASP A 1052 -6.77 21.36 39.69
CA ASP A 1052 -6.56 19.94 39.44
C ASP A 1052 -6.91 19.54 38.00
N MET A 1053 -6.37 18.40 37.57
CA MET A 1053 -6.62 17.77 36.28
C MET A 1053 -7.17 16.35 36.48
N ILE A 1054 -8.31 16.05 35.82
CA ILE A 1054 -9.07 14.80 36.01
C ILE A 1054 -9.35 14.14 34.65
N LEU A 1055 -9.27 12.81 34.60
CA LEU A 1055 -9.69 12.01 33.44
C LEU A 1055 -11.20 11.77 33.51
N SER A 1056 -11.93 12.06 32.44
CA SER A 1056 -13.39 11.85 32.39
C SER A 1056 -13.78 10.37 32.47
N ASP A 1057 -12.96 9.47 31.89
CA ASP A 1057 -13.13 8.01 31.98
C ASP A 1057 -11.79 7.30 32.28
N PRO A 1058 -11.48 7.05 33.56
CA PRO A 1058 -10.25 6.37 33.95
C PRO A 1058 -10.13 4.92 33.45
N ALA A 1059 -11.23 4.27 33.05
CA ALA A 1059 -11.22 2.90 32.56
C ALA A 1059 -10.81 2.78 31.08
N ASN A 1060 -11.02 3.85 30.30
CA ASN A 1060 -10.67 3.90 28.88
C ASN A 1060 -9.61 4.97 28.59
N LEU A 1061 -8.35 4.65 28.89
CA LEU A 1061 -7.22 5.54 28.64
C LEU A 1061 -7.03 5.90 27.15
N ALA A 1062 -7.52 5.07 26.22
CA ALA A 1062 -7.34 5.28 24.79
C ALA A 1062 -8.18 6.46 24.24
N ASP A 1063 -9.37 6.71 24.82
CA ASP A 1063 -10.31 7.74 24.34
C ASP A 1063 -10.84 8.69 25.43
N THR A 1064 -10.38 8.59 26.68
CA THR A 1064 -10.81 9.50 27.77
C THR A 1064 -10.54 10.98 27.50
N GLY A 1065 -11.50 11.83 27.85
CA GLY A 1065 -11.37 13.29 27.91
C GLY A 1065 -10.57 13.78 29.13
N ILE A 1066 -10.21 15.07 29.12
CA ILE A 1066 -9.45 15.74 30.19
C ILE A 1066 -10.22 16.95 30.69
N GLU A 1067 -10.59 16.91 31.97
CA GLU A 1067 -11.26 17.99 32.68
C GLU A 1067 -10.29 18.77 33.56
N ILE A 1068 -10.49 20.09 33.58
CA ILE A 1068 -9.66 21.04 34.33
C ILE A 1068 -10.56 21.75 35.33
N ILE A 1069 -10.19 21.64 36.61
CA ILE A 1069 -10.89 22.29 37.72
C ILE A 1069 -9.94 23.31 38.33
N ALA A 1070 -10.39 24.55 38.49
CA ALA A 1070 -9.64 25.59 39.18
C ALA A 1070 -10.47 26.23 40.29
N LYS A 1071 -9.81 26.65 41.36
CA LYS A 1071 -10.38 27.27 42.55
C LYS A 1071 -9.55 28.50 42.94
N PRO A 1072 -9.89 29.68 42.37
CA PRO A 1072 -9.28 30.96 42.76
C PRO A 1072 -9.74 31.44 44.15
N LYS A 1073 -8.97 32.37 44.75
CA LYS A 1073 -9.12 32.88 46.11
C LYS A 1073 -10.52 33.38 46.38
N GLY A 1074 -11.16 32.79 47.40
CA GLY A 1074 -12.52 33.13 47.82
C GLY A 1074 -13.65 32.58 46.94
N LYS A 1075 -13.38 31.74 45.92
CA LYS A 1075 -14.39 31.14 45.03
C LYS A 1075 -14.46 29.60 45.16
N ARG A 1076 -15.59 29.01 44.75
CA ARG A 1076 -15.80 27.54 44.69
C ARG A 1076 -15.05 26.94 43.48
N PRO A 1077 -14.63 25.66 43.53
CA PRO A 1077 -14.05 24.98 42.37
C PRO A 1077 -14.99 25.07 41.19
N ALA A 1078 -14.48 25.48 40.04
CA ALA A 1078 -15.25 25.66 38.82
C ALA A 1078 -14.49 25.05 37.63
N ALA A 1079 -15.23 24.54 36.66
CA ALA A 1079 -14.65 24.12 35.39
C ALA A 1079 -14.05 25.34 34.66
N ILE A 1080 -13.01 25.14 33.86
CA ILE A 1080 -12.31 26.22 33.14
C ILE A 1080 -13.27 27.14 32.33
N THR A 1081 -14.36 26.61 31.79
CA THR A 1081 -15.38 27.35 31.03
C THR A 1081 -16.18 28.35 31.88
N GLN A 1082 -16.19 28.22 33.21
CA GLN A 1082 -16.96 29.03 34.15
C GLN A 1082 -16.15 30.13 34.84
N LEU A 1083 -14.85 30.25 34.55
CA LEU A 1083 -13.97 31.29 35.12
C LEU A 1083 -14.14 32.66 34.41
N SER A 1084 -13.61 33.74 34.99
CA SER A 1084 -13.60 35.06 34.32
C SER A 1084 -12.65 35.07 33.11
N GLY A 1085 -12.82 35.98 32.14
CA GLY A 1085 -12.00 36.00 30.92
C GLY A 1085 -10.48 36.03 31.15
N GLY A 1086 -10.01 36.82 32.11
CA GLY A 1086 -8.59 36.86 32.52
C GLY A 1086 -8.15 35.58 33.24
N GLU A 1087 -8.97 35.06 34.17
CA GLU A 1087 -8.71 33.81 34.90
C GLU A 1087 -8.68 32.60 33.95
N LYS A 1088 -9.54 32.55 32.93
CA LYS A 1088 -9.57 31.53 31.87
C LYS A 1088 -8.27 31.49 31.10
N THR A 1089 -7.83 32.66 30.65
CA THR A 1089 -6.60 32.80 29.86
C THR A 1089 -5.40 32.39 30.70
N LEU A 1090 -5.30 32.85 31.95
CA LEU A 1090 -4.23 32.45 32.87
C LEU A 1090 -4.24 30.95 33.18
N THR A 1091 -5.40 30.34 33.39
CA THR A 1091 -5.52 28.90 33.66
C THR A 1091 -5.11 28.07 32.45
N ALA A 1092 -5.55 28.44 31.24
CA ALA A 1092 -5.16 27.78 30.00
C ALA A 1092 -3.68 27.97 29.68
N THR A 1093 -3.13 29.15 29.97
CA THR A 1093 -1.71 29.47 29.85
C THR A 1093 -0.90 28.62 30.83
N ALA A 1094 -1.34 28.48 32.08
CA ALA A 1094 -0.71 27.62 33.07
C ALA A 1094 -0.66 26.14 32.62
N LEU A 1095 -1.72 25.65 31.97
CA LEU A 1095 -1.75 24.30 31.40
C LEU A 1095 -0.75 24.15 30.25
N LEU A 1096 -0.72 25.11 29.32
CA LEU A 1096 0.24 25.11 28.22
C LEU A 1096 1.68 25.06 28.73
N PHE A 1097 2.00 25.86 29.74
CA PHE A 1097 3.32 25.85 30.40
C PHE A 1097 3.58 24.56 31.19
N ALA A 1098 2.56 23.93 31.77
CA ALA A 1098 2.70 22.64 32.44
C ALA A 1098 3.04 21.50 31.47
N ILE A 1099 2.41 21.51 30.31
CA ILE A 1099 2.70 20.59 29.20
C ILE A 1099 4.11 20.85 28.66
N TYR A 1100 4.47 22.12 28.50
CA TYR A 1100 5.80 22.56 28.08
C TYR A 1100 6.92 22.05 29.00
N LEU A 1101 6.69 22.00 30.32
CA LEU A 1101 7.70 21.59 31.30
C LEU A 1101 8.08 20.11 31.25
N ILE A 1102 7.24 19.23 30.71
CA ILE A 1102 7.60 17.80 30.57
C ILE A 1102 8.70 17.63 29.53
N LYS A 1103 8.53 18.28 28.38
CA LYS A 1103 9.46 18.17 27.27
C LYS A 1103 9.69 19.58 26.72
N PRO A 1104 10.61 20.36 27.32
CA PRO A 1104 10.81 21.74 26.93
C PRO A 1104 11.29 21.81 25.48
N ALA A 1105 10.49 22.47 24.64
CA ALA A 1105 10.89 22.77 23.27
C ALA A 1105 12.08 23.74 23.29
N PRO A 1106 13.05 23.60 22.38
CA PRO A 1106 14.28 24.41 22.35
C PRO A 1106 14.02 25.91 22.19
N PHE A 1107 12.86 26.29 21.67
CA PHE A 1107 12.35 27.65 21.64
C PHE A 1107 10.82 27.63 21.83
N CYS A 1108 10.25 28.75 22.25
CA CYS A 1108 8.82 28.96 22.43
C CYS A 1108 8.42 30.33 21.84
N ILE A 1109 7.38 30.35 21.01
CA ILE A 1109 6.84 31.55 20.38
C ILE A 1109 5.47 31.84 20.99
N LEU A 1110 5.26 33.07 21.48
CA LEU A 1110 4.00 33.54 22.06
C LEU A 1110 3.42 34.66 21.19
N ASP A 1111 2.22 34.48 20.63
CA ASP A 1111 1.53 35.50 19.81
C ASP A 1111 0.35 36.11 20.58
N GLU A 1112 0.51 37.37 21.03
CA GLU A 1112 -0.52 38.18 21.68
C GLU A 1112 -1.24 37.50 22.87
N VAL A 1113 -0.57 36.56 23.54
CA VAL A 1113 -1.12 35.79 24.67
C VAL A 1113 -1.38 36.69 25.90
N ASP A 1114 -0.72 37.84 25.97
CA ASP A 1114 -0.87 38.85 27.02
C ASP A 1114 -1.97 39.89 26.76
N ALA A 1115 -2.59 39.89 25.58
CA ALA A 1115 -3.67 40.81 25.23
C ALA A 1115 -4.91 40.76 26.17
N PRO A 1116 -5.35 39.58 26.68
CA PRO A 1116 -6.48 39.51 27.61
C PRO A 1116 -6.09 39.61 29.10
N LEU A 1117 -4.82 39.92 29.42
CA LEU A 1117 -4.32 40.01 30.80
C LEU A 1117 -4.29 41.46 31.31
N ASP A 1118 -4.55 41.64 32.60
CA ASP A 1118 -4.44 42.91 33.34
C ASP A 1118 -3.02 43.16 33.87
N ASP A 1119 -2.68 44.43 34.12
CA ASP A 1119 -1.34 44.89 34.50
C ASP A 1119 -0.73 44.14 35.71
N ALA A 1120 -1.55 43.69 36.67
CA ALA A 1120 -1.05 42.93 37.82
C ALA A 1120 -0.62 41.51 37.45
N ASN A 1121 -1.30 40.86 36.50
CA ASN A 1121 -1.00 39.50 36.08
C ASN A 1121 0.03 39.44 34.95
N VAL A 1122 0.15 40.50 34.13
CA VAL A 1122 1.22 40.65 33.13
C VAL A 1122 2.60 40.65 33.80
N GLY A 1123 2.74 41.29 34.98
CA GLY A 1123 3.97 41.23 35.77
C GLY A 1123 4.33 39.81 36.27
N LYS A 1124 3.35 38.99 36.62
CA LYS A 1124 3.58 37.59 37.03
C LYS A 1124 3.94 36.71 35.84
N PHE A 1125 3.25 36.91 34.72
CA PHE A 1125 3.50 36.23 33.45
C PHE A 1125 4.93 36.48 32.94
N THR A 1126 5.37 37.72 32.93
CA THR A 1126 6.73 38.11 32.51
C THR A 1126 7.82 37.54 33.43
N ASN A 1127 7.63 37.58 34.74
CA ASN A 1127 8.54 36.96 35.71
C ASN A 1127 8.67 35.44 35.50
N MET A 1128 7.57 34.77 35.15
CA MET A 1128 7.57 33.34 34.88
C MET A 1128 8.33 33.02 33.58
N ILE A 1129 8.10 33.78 32.51
CA ILE A 1129 8.85 33.64 31.26
C ILE A 1129 10.35 33.79 31.51
N ARG A 1130 10.74 34.80 32.31
CA ARG A 1130 12.15 35.02 32.67
C ARG A 1130 12.76 33.86 33.46
N LYS A 1131 12.01 33.16 34.30
CA LYS A 1131 12.49 31.93 34.96
C LYS A 1131 12.64 30.76 33.99
N PHE A 1132 11.86 30.72 32.91
CA PHE A 1132 11.95 29.66 31.93
C PHE A 1132 12.94 29.96 30.80
N SER A 1133 13.32 31.23 30.61
CA SER A 1133 14.30 31.62 29.59
C SER A 1133 15.70 31.06 29.83
N ASP A 1134 16.01 30.63 31.07
CA ASP A 1134 17.28 29.97 31.41
C ASP A 1134 17.49 28.65 30.64
N ASN A 1135 16.40 27.95 30.32
CA ASN A 1135 16.46 26.64 29.69
C ASN A 1135 16.06 26.64 28.20
N SER A 1136 15.33 27.67 27.76
CA SER A 1136 14.76 27.75 26.42
C SER A 1136 14.60 29.18 25.92
N GLN A 1137 14.67 29.37 24.60
CA GLN A 1137 14.55 30.68 23.98
C GLN A 1137 13.07 31.11 23.86
N PHE A 1138 12.74 32.34 24.26
CA PHE A 1138 11.38 32.88 24.13
C PHE A 1138 11.30 33.98 23.09
N ILE A 1139 10.29 33.89 22.21
CA ILE A 1139 9.99 34.91 21.19
C ILE A 1139 8.56 35.38 21.42
N ILE A 1140 8.37 36.63 21.81
CA ILE A 1140 7.08 37.18 22.20
C ILE A 1140 6.64 38.25 21.22
N VAL A 1141 5.49 38.06 20.58
CA VAL A 1141 4.84 39.09 19.78
C VAL A 1141 3.78 39.77 20.64
N THR A 1142 3.98 41.06 20.95
CA THR A 1142 3.11 41.78 21.89
C THR A 1142 2.96 43.26 21.54
N HIS A 1143 1.87 43.86 22.03
CA HIS A 1143 1.64 45.31 22.07
C HIS A 1143 1.52 45.84 23.52
N ASN A 1144 1.69 45.00 24.54
CA ASN A 1144 1.61 45.38 25.95
C ASN A 1144 2.92 46.00 26.46
N LYS A 1145 2.86 47.22 26.99
CA LYS A 1145 4.02 47.99 27.44
C LYS A 1145 4.82 47.31 28.56
N GLN A 1146 4.17 46.58 29.46
CA GLN A 1146 4.87 45.89 30.55
C GLN A 1146 5.65 44.67 30.03
N THR A 1147 5.06 43.90 29.12
CA THR A 1147 5.76 42.79 28.46
C THR A 1147 6.95 43.29 27.65
N MET A 1148 6.80 44.44 26.96
CA MET A 1148 7.92 45.09 26.25
C MET A 1148 9.06 45.52 27.17
N ALA A 1149 8.79 45.90 28.42
CA ALA A 1149 9.84 46.29 29.37
C ALA A 1149 10.63 45.08 29.92
N ALA A 1150 10.12 43.86 29.75
CA ALA A 1150 10.69 42.65 30.34
C ALA A 1150 11.56 41.82 29.38
N VAL A 1151 11.57 42.14 28.07
CA VAL A 1151 12.35 41.44 27.03
C VAL A 1151 13.77 41.99 26.91
N ASP A 1152 14.70 41.15 26.47
CA ASP A 1152 16.13 41.50 26.37
C ASP A 1152 16.45 42.23 25.05
N VAL A 1153 15.81 41.80 23.96
CA VAL A 1153 15.97 42.38 22.62
C VAL A 1153 14.60 42.63 22.00
N ILE A 1154 14.40 43.77 21.37
CA ILE A 1154 13.17 44.12 20.66
C ILE A 1154 13.42 44.27 19.16
N TYR A 1155 12.58 43.62 18.36
CA TYR A 1155 12.42 43.85 16.94
C TYR A 1155 11.16 44.67 16.68
N GLY A 1156 11.33 45.93 16.32
CA GLY A 1156 10.26 46.80 15.87
C GLY A 1156 9.90 46.54 14.41
N VAL A 1157 8.66 46.14 14.14
CA VAL A 1157 8.08 46.03 12.80
C VAL A 1157 7.43 47.37 12.44
N THR A 1158 7.87 47.96 11.34
CA THR A 1158 7.36 49.24 10.84
C THR A 1158 6.98 49.14 9.36
N MET A 1159 6.07 49.98 8.90
CA MET A 1159 5.74 50.13 7.48
C MET A 1159 6.20 51.51 7.01
N GLN A 1160 7.39 51.58 6.42
CA GLN A 1160 7.90 52.82 5.80
C GLN A 1160 7.14 53.12 4.50
N GLU A 1161 6.77 52.08 3.76
CA GLU A 1161 5.92 52.16 2.58
C GLU A 1161 4.60 51.41 2.85
N PRO A 1162 3.44 51.93 2.39
CA PRO A 1162 2.18 51.24 2.55
C PRO A 1162 2.23 49.82 1.96
N GLY A 1163 2.08 48.81 2.82
CA GLY A 1163 2.07 47.39 2.42
C GLY A 1163 3.44 46.70 2.43
N VAL A 1164 4.55 47.38 2.76
CA VAL A 1164 5.88 46.78 2.88
C VAL A 1164 6.38 46.89 4.32
N SER A 1165 6.54 45.74 4.99
CA SER A 1165 7.05 45.63 6.36
C SER A 1165 8.58 45.66 6.38
N LYS A 1166 9.15 46.36 7.37
CA LYS A 1166 10.60 46.43 7.63
C LYS A 1166 10.87 46.28 9.12
N LEU A 1167 12.00 45.66 9.46
CA LEU A 1167 12.42 45.39 10.84
C LEU A 1167 13.50 46.36 11.30
N VAL A 1168 13.41 46.77 12.56
CA VAL A 1168 14.39 47.61 13.26
C VAL A 1168 14.71 46.95 14.61
N PRO A 1169 15.94 46.45 14.82
CA PRO A 1169 16.35 45.88 16.11
C PRO A 1169 16.73 46.98 17.11
N VAL A 1170 16.43 46.74 18.39
CA VAL A 1170 16.83 47.55 19.54
C VAL A 1170 17.20 46.59 20.68
N ASP A 1171 18.42 46.71 21.21
CA ASP A 1171 18.91 45.84 22.29
C ASP A 1171 18.84 46.56 23.65
N PHE A 1172 18.06 46.00 24.58
CA PHE A 1172 17.83 46.56 25.91
C PHE A 1172 18.85 46.09 26.95
N ARG A 1173 19.70 45.12 26.62
CA ARG A 1173 20.79 44.65 27.51
C ARG A 1173 21.83 45.73 27.80
N SER A 1174 21.87 46.79 27.00
CA SER A 1174 22.73 47.96 27.23
C SER A 1174 22.18 48.99 28.22
N LEU A 1175 20.92 48.84 28.66
CA LEU A 1175 20.19 49.80 29.51
C LEU A 1175 19.97 49.31 30.96
N ASN A 1176 20.25 48.03 31.26
CA ASN A 1176 20.02 47.39 32.56
C ASN A 1176 21.31 46.93 33.24
#